data_AF-A0A934GWR7-F1
#
_entry.id   AF-A0A934GWR7-F1
#
_cell.length_a   1.000
_cell.length_b   1.000
_cell.length_c   1.000
_cell.angle_alpha   90.00
_cell.angle_beta   90.00
_cell.angle_gamma   90.00
#
_symmetry.space_group_name_H-M   'P 1'
#
loop_
_entity.id
_entity.type
_entity.pdbx_description
1 polymer ?
#
loop_
_entity_poly.entity_id
_entity_poly.type
_entity_poly.pdbx_seq_one_letter_code
_entity_poly.pdbx_strand_id
1 'polypeptide(L)'
;MKKFLVLALLLTSGLGVFPIQTSQAQQSEPANWTIMHYTDVDNNLEGAAFNDYYEMQSAGSMDGVTIVAQLDRAEGFDTRFGDWTDTRRFVMEYVPQAEPADAKGERAAVVEFLVARGAGTVEDLTAQAENTPDETIHRLYTENNLGVTFDQTPVEDLGEVDMGDPQSLVDFIEWSVQNYPAEHYMLVIGSHGGGWRGIGPDDGLGQESMLELPEIDAALATARADLGIDKFDIVGFDACLMAVTDVAVMLEPHADYVLFSQEVIPSNGWEYYHSITAMQQHPEWDAFQVGSTFVDSYMDYYGGVGARTKVGLSLVETAGLPDLLATLEDFAAVVGSDTAELLSALGTARNNSQAFATSLSSRGEYYSYIDLRDFMNWFSLQTSITEDAYSAALAVIAAYDNTVIYSRADSHLPGATGLAVYLPAQADSYDTTYPAAAPSSFAFWQAYLDQFYQTISTELDGSALSLDIKNVFTLGESGSSVDNPVIFFDAAGVGVVDITYSILYVQEDGSRILVDTAPIAYTTTLPTGETVTEYPNELTPSTFNWSVEFPYLTDGTNSLLSVASTSGNQLSISGTYVTAQGRQPAALLFDAGTYTFLGMLASNGESVYEPVPTPGDQFIVDMVIISPDGEIVVQPQEDTPLTFGLEPFTFGYKPAISGSYVIGLSITDLAGNTVRKWADLSINNEGIDGTLRSYTDTNEGVYFQYPYAWGEMYSLSNDDGSLTNALSDPNGTQSLFVDVYLETDALSALEANLANIEGDVSEIQETTFAGLPAYEAFYTVTTDDGTATTIVISVLNEQAGSVVVFSFSAWGDGVQPDTSVIDLLDNTIYFFPPILE
;
A
#
# COMPACT_ATOMS: atom_id res chain seq x y z
N MET A 1 47.19 -0.86 101.20
CA MET A 1 45.76 -0.57 100.97
C MET A 1 45.18 -1.73 100.15
N LYS A 2 44.03 -2.25 100.61
CA LYS A 2 43.11 -3.32 100.10
C LYS A 2 43.35 -3.90 98.68
N LYS A 3 43.03 -5.16 98.30
CA LYS A 3 42.73 -6.51 98.86
C LYS A 3 42.38 -7.39 97.62
N PHE A 4 42.93 -8.61 97.51
CA PHE A 4 42.34 -9.90 97.05
C PHE A 4 41.58 -10.15 95.70
N LEU A 5 41.92 -11.32 95.11
CA LEU A 5 41.09 -12.43 94.55
C LEU A 5 40.79 -12.60 93.02
N VAL A 6 41.23 -13.78 92.54
CA VAL A 6 40.72 -14.78 91.56
C VAL A 6 39.24 -14.67 91.09
N LEU A 7 38.95 -14.90 89.79
CA LEU A 7 38.10 -16.01 89.22
C LEU A 7 37.94 -15.92 87.68
N ALA A 8 37.87 -17.08 87.02
CA ALA A 8 37.60 -17.30 85.60
C ALA A 8 36.10 -17.30 85.26
N LEU A 9 35.73 -17.03 83.99
CA LEU A 9 34.50 -17.53 83.38
C LEU A 9 34.62 -17.62 81.84
N LEU A 10 34.27 -18.80 81.32
CA LEU A 10 33.99 -19.09 79.91
C LEU A 10 32.70 -18.39 79.47
N LEU A 11 32.65 -17.91 78.22
CA LEU A 11 31.40 -17.76 77.46
C LEU A 11 31.68 -17.88 75.96
N THR A 12 30.98 -18.85 75.37
CA THR A 12 30.89 -19.21 73.95
C THR A 12 30.19 -18.12 73.15
N SER A 13 30.80 -17.64 72.06
CA SER A 13 30.12 -16.83 71.03
C SER A 13 29.77 -17.71 69.83
N GLY A 14 28.48 -17.83 69.54
CA GLY A 14 27.94 -18.57 68.40
C GLY A 14 28.30 -17.92 67.07
N LEU A 15 28.65 -18.78 66.10
CA LEU A 15 28.67 -18.48 64.68
C LEU A 15 27.21 -18.47 64.19
N GLY A 16 26.68 -17.30 63.87
CA GLY A 16 25.44 -17.15 63.11
C GLY A 16 25.77 -17.23 61.62
N VAL A 17 25.41 -18.35 61.00
CA VAL A 17 25.28 -18.48 59.55
C VAL A 17 23.97 -17.79 59.18
N PHE A 18 24.05 -16.69 58.44
CA PHE A 18 22.88 -16.12 57.77
C PHE A 18 22.65 -16.91 56.48
N PRO A 19 21.48 -17.53 56.27
CA PRO A 19 21.14 -18.05 54.97
C PRO A 19 20.85 -16.86 54.04
N ILE A 20 21.57 -16.81 52.92
CA ILE A 20 21.16 -16.02 51.76
C ILE A 20 19.87 -16.69 51.26
N GLN A 21 18.73 -16.04 51.47
CA GLN A 21 17.50 -16.41 50.78
C GLN A 21 17.61 -15.88 49.36
N THR A 22 17.99 -16.75 48.42
CA THR A 22 17.60 -16.61 47.02
C THR A 22 16.09 -16.73 46.96
N SER A 23 15.37 -15.66 46.67
CA SER A 23 13.96 -15.78 46.27
C SER A 23 13.91 -16.28 44.84
N GLN A 24 14.10 -17.59 44.67
CA GLN A 24 13.44 -18.27 43.56
C GLN A 24 11.96 -18.29 43.93
N ALA A 25 11.17 -17.40 43.31
CA ALA A 25 9.74 -17.60 43.26
C ALA A 25 9.51 -18.87 42.43
N GLN A 26 9.35 -19.97 43.14
CA GLN A 26 9.02 -21.26 42.55
C GLN A 26 7.57 -21.18 42.07
N GLN A 27 7.36 -20.85 40.78
CA GLN A 27 6.08 -21.06 40.10
C GLN A 27 5.75 -22.56 40.26
N SER A 28 4.70 -22.87 41.03
CA SER A 28 4.42 -24.25 41.45
C SER A 28 3.68 -25.08 40.42
N GLU A 29 3.26 -24.47 39.30
CA GLU A 29 2.73 -25.11 38.10
C GLU A 29 3.28 -24.32 36.89
N PRO A 30 3.59 -24.97 35.76
CA PRO A 30 4.00 -24.29 34.52
C PRO A 30 2.91 -23.30 34.07
N ALA A 31 3.31 -22.24 33.37
CA ALA A 31 2.36 -21.32 32.75
C ALA A 31 1.54 -22.06 31.67
N ASN A 32 0.38 -21.53 31.30
CA ASN A 32 -0.35 -22.05 30.16
C ASN A 32 0.39 -21.66 28.87
N TRP A 33 0.79 -20.41 28.76
CA TRP A 33 1.51 -19.86 27.62
C TRP A 33 2.81 -19.18 28.05
N THR A 34 3.88 -19.41 27.29
CA THR A 34 5.07 -18.54 27.29
C THR A 34 5.21 -17.90 25.91
N ILE A 35 5.15 -16.57 25.88
CA ILE A 35 5.43 -15.73 24.72
C ILE A 35 6.90 -15.32 24.78
N MET A 36 7.67 -15.68 23.75
CA MET A 36 9.09 -15.38 23.59
C MET A 36 9.22 -14.31 22.49
N HIS A 37 9.67 -13.12 22.84
CA HIS A 37 9.82 -11.99 21.92
C HIS A 37 11.30 -11.72 21.66
N TYR A 38 11.80 -12.10 20.49
CA TYR A 38 13.18 -11.91 20.06
C TYR A 38 13.23 -10.74 19.08
N THR A 39 13.76 -9.61 19.52
CA THR A 39 13.69 -8.38 18.73
C THR A 39 15.05 -7.75 18.59
N ASP A 40 15.43 -7.59 17.33
CA ASP A 40 16.62 -6.87 16.90
C ASP A 40 16.22 -5.50 16.38
N VAL A 41 16.53 -4.49 17.18
CA VAL A 41 16.42 -3.09 16.79
C VAL A 41 17.73 -2.34 17.02
N ASP A 42 18.87 -3.01 16.78
CA ASP A 42 20.11 -2.30 16.46
C ASP A 42 20.04 -1.72 15.03
N ASN A 43 19.00 -0.92 14.80
CA ASN A 43 18.71 -0.24 13.56
C ASN A 43 17.67 0.87 13.83
N ASN A 44 17.10 1.43 12.77
CA ASN A 44 16.18 2.55 12.84
C ASN A 44 14.78 2.25 13.42
N LEU A 45 14.49 1.00 13.81
CA LEU A 45 13.26 0.61 14.50
C LEU A 45 13.36 0.76 16.03
N GLU A 46 14.52 1.16 16.58
CA GLU A 46 14.79 1.25 18.02
C GLU A 46 13.67 1.97 18.79
N GLY A 47 13.26 3.14 18.29
CA GLY A 47 12.24 3.94 18.95
C GLY A 47 10.82 3.34 18.87
N ALA A 48 10.56 2.56 17.83
CA ALA A 48 9.27 1.97 17.54
C ALA A 48 9.01 0.71 18.39
N ALA A 49 10.04 -0.13 18.56
CA ALA A 49 9.96 -1.32 19.42
C ALA A 49 9.50 -0.99 20.85
N PHE A 50 9.82 0.19 21.38
CA PHE A 50 9.37 0.56 22.73
C PHE A 50 7.84 0.65 22.89
N ASN A 51 7.07 0.76 21.80
CA ASN A 51 5.62 0.62 21.86
C ASN A 51 5.23 -0.81 22.21
N ASP A 52 5.76 -1.80 21.49
CA ASP A 52 5.49 -3.21 21.74
C ASP A 52 5.85 -3.58 23.18
N TYR A 53 7.00 -3.11 23.65
CA TYR A 53 7.46 -3.37 25.02
C TYR A 53 6.61 -2.63 26.05
N TYR A 54 6.09 -1.45 25.72
CA TYR A 54 5.12 -0.75 26.55
C TYR A 54 3.77 -1.47 26.61
N GLU A 55 3.29 -2.02 25.50
CA GLU A 55 2.06 -2.82 25.44
C GLU A 55 2.23 -4.14 26.21
N MET A 56 3.35 -4.83 26.02
CA MET A 56 3.68 -6.05 26.73
C MET A 56 3.83 -5.83 28.24
N GLN A 57 4.48 -4.77 28.72
CA GLN A 57 4.49 -4.46 30.16
C GLN A 57 3.10 -4.03 30.67
N SER A 58 2.25 -3.45 29.81
CA SER A 58 0.88 -3.05 30.19
C SER A 58 0.03 -4.28 30.48
N ALA A 59 0.29 -5.40 29.78
CA ALA A 59 -0.34 -6.67 30.06
C ALA A 59 0.36 -7.43 31.19
N GLY A 60 1.70 -7.49 31.15
CA GLY A 60 2.55 -8.16 32.13
C GLY A 60 2.43 -9.69 32.16
N SER A 61 3.42 -10.35 32.78
CA SER A 61 3.44 -11.79 32.99
C SER A 61 2.54 -12.18 34.18
N MET A 62 1.29 -12.52 33.90
CA MET A 62 0.29 -12.89 34.90
C MET A 62 -0.80 -13.82 34.34
N ASP A 63 -1.65 -14.35 35.23
CA ASP A 63 -2.84 -15.13 34.89
C ASP A 63 -2.63 -16.27 33.89
N GLY A 64 -1.48 -16.95 34.00
CA GLY A 64 -1.14 -18.12 33.18
C GLY A 64 -0.40 -17.80 31.88
N VAL A 65 -0.09 -16.53 31.62
CA VAL A 65 0.75 -16.09 30.50
C VAL A 65 2.07 -15.53 31.03
N THR A 66 3.19 -16.02 30.50
CA THR A 66 4.53 -15.47 30.76
C THR A 66 5.04 -14.80 29.50
N ILE A 67 5.58 -13.59 29.62
CA ILE A 67 6.15 -12.83 28.51
C ILE A 67 7.64 -12.63 28.80
N VAL A 68 8.49 -13.19 27.96
CA VAL A 68 9.94 -13.00 28.02
C VAL A 68 10.43 -12.38 26.74
N ALA A 69 11.40 -11.48 26.83
CA ALA A 69 11.95 -10.82 25.66
C ALA A 69 13.47 -10.76 25.69
N GLN A 70 14.09 -10.80 24.52
CA GLN A 70 15.46 -10.36 24.28
C GLN A 70 15.38 -9.17 23.33
N LEU A 71 15.93 -8.04 23.76
CA LEU A 71 15.94 -6.78 23.01
C LEU A 71 17.37 -6.34 22.83
N ASP A 72 17.75 -6.08 21.59
CA ASP A 72 18.98 -5.39 21.25
C ASP A 72 18.71 -3.97 20.77
N ARG A 73 19.53 -3.00 21.18
CA ARG A 73 19.29 -1.58 20.94
C ARG A 73 20.44 -0.90 20.23
N ALA A 74 20.07 -0.03 19.30
CA ALA A 74 20.99 0.79 18.55
C ALA A 74 21.62 1.96 19.31
N GLU A 75 22.77 2.43 18.82
CA GLU A 75 23.31 3.75 19.17
C GLU A 75 22.66 4.86 18.33
N GLY A 76 21.88 5.74 18.96
CA GLY A 76 21.57 7.07 18.43
C GLY A 76 20.25 7.25 17.68
N PHE A 77 19.41 6.22 17.58
CA PHE A 77 18.04 6.36 17.05
C PHE A 77 17.06 6.83 18.12
N ASP A 78 17.20 6.36 19.36
CA ASP A 78 16.37 6.76 20.50
C ASP A 78 17.11 6.84 21.83
N THR A 79 17.23 8.05 22.38
CA THR A 79 17.90 8.27 23.68
C THR A 79 17.04 8.03 24.92
N ARG A 80 15.79 7.57 24.76
CA ARG A 80 14.88 7.31 25.90
C ARG A 80 15.34 6.08 26.70
N PHE A 81 14.75 5.94 27.89
CA PHE A 81 14.86 4.73 28.72
C PHE A 81 16.29 4.31 29.11
N GLY A 82 17.15 5.30 29.34
CA GLY A 82 18.50 5.11 29.81
C GLY A 82 19.58 5.01 28.73
N ASP A 83 19.19 5.08 27.44
CA ASP A 83 20.13 5.20 26.31
C ASP A 83 21.24 4.13 26.35
N TRP A 84 20.82 2.88 26.55
CA TRP A 84 21.72 1.73 26.49
C TRP A 84 21.72 1.17 25.07
N THR A 85 22.86 0.62 24.67
CA THR A 85 23.21 0.20 23.31
C THR A 85 23.83 -1.20 23.37
N ASP A 86 23.15 -2.12 24.06
CA ASP A 86 23.62 -3.48 24.34
C ASP A 86 22.42 -4.43 24.33
N THR A 87 22.62 -5.74 24.36
CA THR A 87 21.52 -6.70 24.34
C THR A 87 21.10 -7.14 25.74
N ARG A 88 19.79 -7.18 26.00
CA ARG A 88 19.23 -7.52 27.32
C ARG A 88 18.05 -8.45 27.27
N ARG A 89 17.89 -9.25 28.33
CA ARG A 89 16.71 -10.10 28.55
C ARG A 89 15.81 -9.56 29.63
N PHE A 90 14.51 -9.68 29.39
CA PHE A 90 13.46 -9.20 30.27
C PHE A 90 12.43 -10.30 30.52
N VAL A 91 11.82 -10.24 31.71
CA VAL A 91 10.49 -10.80 31.96
C VAL A 91 9.58 -9.61 32.12
N MET A 92 8.55 -9.49 31.30
CA MET A 92 7.69 -8.31 31.35
C MET A 92 6.82 -8.38 32.59
N GLU A 93 7.06 -7.51 33.57
CA GLU A 93 6.22 -7.33 34.74
C GLU A 93 5.12 -6.30 34.45
N TYR A 94 3.94 -6.50 35.03
CA TYR A 94 2.86 -5.53 34.91
C TYR A 94 3.25 -4.19 35.55
N VAL A 95 3.28 -3.14 34.72
CA VAL A 95 3.49 -1.76 35.17
C VAL A 95 2.20 -0.98 34.91
N PRO A 96 1.53 -0.43 35.95
CA PRO A 96 0.32 0.35 35.78
C PRO A 96 0.59 1.58 34.91
N GLN A 97 -0.23 1.77 33.88
CA GLN A 97 -0.07 2.89 32.99
C GLN A 97 -0.45 4.22 33.65
N ALA A 98 0.31 5.26 33.31
CA ALA A 98 -0.16 6.61 33.52
C ALA A 98 -1.42 6.79 32.66
N GLU A 99 -2.48 7.37 33.22
CA GLU A 99 -3.68 7.71 32.45
C GLU A 99 -3.26 8.46 31.17
N PRO A 100 -3.85 8.14 29.99
CA PRO A 100 -3.53 8.84 28.77
C PRO A 100 -3.66 10.34 29.04
N ALA A 101 -2.67 11.08 28.54
CA ALA A 101 -2.71 12.51 28.64
C ALA A 101 -4.05 12.98 28.05
N ASP A 102 -4.79 13.83 28.76
CA ASP A 102 -5.93 14.48 28.13
C ASP A 102 -5.41 15.28 26.92
N ALA A 103 -6.29 15.71 26.00
CA ALA A 103 -5.84 16.46 24.81
C ALA A 103 -4.90 17.63 25.15
N LYS A 104 -5.02 18.21 26.35
CA LYS A 104 -4.10 19.23 26.85
C LYS A 104 -2.72 18.68 27.20
N GLY A 105 -2.64 17.53 27.86
CA GLY A 105 -1.39 16.84 28.14
C GLY A 105 -0.70 16.32 26.87
N GLU A 106 -1.45 15.79 25.90
CA GLU A 106 -0.88 15.39 24.59
C GLU A 106 -0.28 16.60 23.87
N ARG A 107 -1.03 17.72 23.83
CA ARG A 107 -0.53 19.00 23.29
C ARG A 107 0.77 19.43 23.97
N ALA A 108 0.83 19.34 25.29
CA ALA A 108 2.03 19.70 26.04
C ALA A 108 3.21 18.79 25.70
N ALA A 109 2.98 17.48 25.62
CA ALA A 109 3.99 16.49 25.26
C ALA A 109 4.51 16.69 23.83
N VAL A 110 3.61 16.92 22.86
CA VAL A 110 3.98 17.24 21.47
C VAL A 110 4.79 18.54 21.43
N VAL A 111 4.37 19.61 22.11
CA VAL A 111 5.15 20.86 22.15
C VAL A 111 6.54 20.65 22.75
N GLU A 112 6.65 19.92 23.86
CA GLU A 112 7.94 19.62 24.50
C GLU A 112 8.85 18.81 23.56
N PHE A 113 8.28 17.78 22.92
CA PHE A 113 8.95 16.94 21.93
C PHE A 113 9.50 17.76 20.75
N LEU A 114 8.71 18.69 20.21
CA LEU A 114 9.10 19.54 19.08
C LEU A 114 10.15 20.58 19.45
N VAL A 115 10.05 21.18 20.63
CA VAL A 115 11.06 22.12 21.14
C VAL A 115 12.39 21.43 21.36
N ALA A 116 12.40 20.20 21.88
CA ALA A 116 13.61 19.42 22.09
C ALA A 116 14.37 19.15 20.78
N ARG A 117 13.67 19.09 19.64
CA ARG A 117 14.24 18.90 18.29
C ARG A 117 14.51 20.20 17.54
N GLY A 118 14.27 21.36 18.16
CA GLY A 118 14.56 22.65 17.56
C GLY A 118 13.60 23.09 16.46
N ALA A 119 12.40 22.47 16.37
CA ALA A 119 11.38 22.80 15.37
C ALA A 119 10.81 24.23 15.51
N GLY A 120 10.99 24.86 16.67
CA GLY A 120 10.52 26.21 16.92
C GLY A 120 10.70 26.63 18.38
N THR A 121 10.21 27.82 18.72
CA THR A 121 10.18 28.26 20.12
C THR A 121 8.97 27.64 20.83
N VAL A 122 9.05 27.49 22.16
CA VAL A 122 7.93 27.02 22.99
C VAL A 122 6.67 27.87 22.75
N GLU A 123 6.83 29.19 22.60
CA GLU A 123 5.70 30.11 22.40
C GLU A 123 5.02 29.86 21.05
N ASP A 124 5.79 29.77 19.96
CA ASP A 124 5.25 29.55 18.61
C ASP A 124 4.57 28.17 18.49
N LEU A 125 5.23 27.12 18.98
CA LEU A 125 4.71 25.76 18.90
C LEU A 125 3.49 25.55 19.80
N THR A 126 3.43 26.19 20.97
CA THR A 126 2.21 26.16 21.80
C THR A 126 1.04 26.81 21.08
N ALA A 127 1.26 27.97 20.46
CA ALA A 127 0.20 28.67 19.72
C ALA A 127 -0.27 27.89 18.49
N GLN A 128 0.65 27.22 17.77
CA GLN A 128 0.28 26.33 16.67
C GLN A 128 -0.50 25.13 17.17
N ALA A 129 0.03 24.42 18.17
CA ALA A 129 -0.63 23.29 18.79
C ALA A 129 -2.03 23.68 19.24
N GLU A 130 -2.26 24.79 19.93
CA GLU A 130 -3.60 25.23 20.36
C GLU A 130 -4.64 25.35 19.22
N ASN A 131 -4.20 25.59 17.98
CA ASN A 131 -5.08 25.70 16.80
C ASN A 131 -5.16 24.42 15.96
N THR A 132 -4.29 23.44 16.21
CA THR A 132 -4.28 22.13 15.54
C THR A 132 -5.43 21.26 16.07
N PRO A 133 -6.16 20.51 15.22
CA PRO A 133 -7.21 19.58 15.67
C PRO A 133 -6.69 18.57 16.71
N ASP A 134 -7.54 18.16 17.66
CA ASP A 134 -7.17 17.17 18.69
C ASP A 134 -6.70 15.86 18.04
N GLU A 135 -7.34 15.43 16.95
CA GLU A 135 -6.97 14.23 16.20
C GLU A 135 -5.54 14.30 15.65
N THR A 136 -5.12 15.44 15.11
CA THR A 136 -3.76 15.65 14.61
C THR A 136 -2.74 15.62 15.75
N ILE A 137 -3.06 16.20 16.91
CA ILE A 137 -2.19 16.11 18.09
C ILE A 137 -2.09 14.67 18.58
N HIS A 138 -3.22 13.99 18.69
CA HIS A 138 -3.27 12.62 19.15
C HIS A 138 -2.43 11.73 18.24
N ARG A 139 -2.55 11.89 16.92
CA ARG A 139 -1.70 11.23 15.93
C ARG A 139 -0.21 11.53 16.17
N LEU A 140 0.19 12.79 16.31
CA LEU A 140 1.59 13.14 16.57
C LEU A 140 2.09 12.56 17.91
N TYR A 141 1.22 12.49 18.91
CA TYR A 141 1.53 11.90 20.21
C TYR A 141 1.76 10.39 20.11
N THR A 142 0.86 9.66 19.45
CA THR A 142 0.93 8.21 19.29
C THR A 142 2.05 7.79 18.34
N GLU A 143 2.19 8.44 17.18
CA GLU A 143 3.22 8.12 16.19
C GLU A 143 4.64 8.35 16.71
N ASN A 144 4.84 9.36 17.57
CA ASN A 144 6.16 9.66 18.14
C ASN A 144 6.37 9.01 19.50
N ASN A 145 5.51 8.07 19.88
CA ASN A 145 5.62 7.25 21.08
C ASN A 145 5.71 8.14 22.33
N LEU A 146 5.00 9.26 22.34
CA LEU A 146 5.03 10.20 23.45
C LEU A 146 4.25 9.63 24.62
N GLY A 147 4.77 9.80 25.84
CA GLY A 147 4.18 9.21 27.04
C GLY A 147 4.40 7.70 27.21
N VAL A 148 5.03 7.05 26.23
CA VAL A 148 5.53 5.68 26.37
C VAL A 148 6.61 5.67 27.45
N THR A 149 6.51 4.70 28.35
CA THR A 149 7.50 4.46 29.41
C THR A 149 7.99 3.03 29.34
N PHE A 150 9.25 2.78 29.66
CA PHE A 150 9.76 1.42 29.83
C PHE A 150 10.39 1.31 31.21
N ASP A 151 9.67 0.70 32.15
CA ASP A 151 10.08 0.57 33.56
C ASP A 151 10.25 -0.92 33.93
N GLN A 152 11.07 -1.61 33.14
CA GLN A 152 11.42 -3.00 33.35
C GLN A 152 12.88 -3.11 33.81
N THR A 153 13.15 -4.04 34.72
CA THR A 153 14.53 -4.38 35.11
C THR A 153 14.97 -5.60 34.29
N PRO A 154 16.11 -5.52 33.55
CA PRO A 154 16.61 -6.69 32.83
C PRO A 154 16.97 -7.80 33.82
N VAL A 155 16.59 -9.03 33.47
CA VAL A 155 16.96 -10.24 34.22
C VAL A 155 18.35 -10.74 33.85
N GLU A 156 18.82 -10.39 32.65
CA GLU A 156 20.17 -10.66 32.16
C GLU A 156 20.64 -9.52 31.25
N ASP A 157 21.91 -9.15 31.38
CA ASP A 157 22.63 -8.20 30.52
C ASP A 157 23.68 -9.02 29.78
N LEU A 158 23.51 -9.15 28.47
CA LEU A 158 24.33 -9.99 27.61
C LEU A 158 25.54 -9.22 27.05
N GLY A 159 25.57 -7.90 27.22
CA GLY A 159 26.38 -7.01 26.40
C GLY A 159 25.88 -7.03 24.95
N GLU A 160 26.69 -6.49 24.03
CA GLU A 160 26.42 -6.57 22.60
C GLU A 160 26.43 -8.01 22.09
N VAL A 161 25.37 -8.41 21.40
CA VAL A 161 25.20 -9.73 20.77
C VAL A 161 24.80 -9.52 19.33
N ASP A 162 25.44 -10.23 18.40
CA ASP A 162 24.98 -10.29 17.01
C ASP A 162 23.66 -11.07 16.96
N MET A 163 22.55 -10.35 16.86
CA MET A 163 21.20 -10.87 16.77
C MET A 163 20.91 -11.52 15.41
N GLY A 164 21.73 -11.22 14.39
CA GLY A 164 21.81 -11.91 13.12
C GLY A 164 22.47 -13.30 13.20
N ASP A 165 23.21 -13.62 14.26
CA ASP A 165 23.79 -14.96 14.47
C ASP A 165 22.69 -15.97 14.87
N PRO A 166 22.48 -17.07 14.13
CA PRO A 166 21.49 -18.09 14.50
C PRO A 166 21.71 -18.69 15.91
N GLN A 167 22.93 -18.67 16.44
CA GLN A 167 23.20 -19.13 17.80
C GLN A 167 22.55 -18.23 18.86
N SER A 168 22.43 -16.92 18.61
CA SER A 168 21.76 -15.98 19.52
C SER A 168 20.28 -16.31 19.68
N LEU A 169 19.62 -16.71 18.58
CA LEU A 169 18.24 -17.18 18.59
C LEU A 169 18.10 -18.51 19.35
N VAL A 170 19.00 -19.48 19.12
CA VAL A 170 19.02 -20.75 19.88
C VAL A 170 19.14 -20.48 21.38
N ASP A 171 20.12 -19.67 21.78
CA ASP A 171 20.41 -19.36 23.18
C ASP A 171 19.22 -18.68 23.87
N PHE A 172 18.48 -17.83 23.15
CA PHE A 172 17.28 -17.18 23.68
C PHE A 172 16.12 -18.15 23.87
N ILE A 173 15.83 -18.99 22.87
CA ILE A 173 14.75 -19.99 22.93
C ILE A 173 15.02 -20.97 24.07
N GLU A 174 16.25 -21.49 24.16
CA GLU A 174 16.64 -22.41 25.23
C GLU A 174 16.51 -21.78 26.61
N TRP A 175 17.03 -20.56 26.78
CA TRP A 175 16.91 -19.82 28.02
C TRP A 175 15.44 -19.62 28.41
N SER A 176 14.59 -19.24 27.46
CA SER A 176 13.17 -18.98 27.69
C SER A 176 12.45 -20.23 28.18
N VAL A 177 12.58 -21.35 27.47
CA VAL A 177 11.90 -22.61 27.82
C VAL A 177 12.42 -23.21 29.13
N GLN A 178 13.74 -23.14 29.37
CA GLN A 178 14.34 -23.71 30.58
C GLN A 178 13.98 -22.93 31.85
N ASN A 179 13.84 -21.60 31.77
CA ASN A 179 13.52 -20.75 32.92
C ASN A 179 12.02 -20.52 33.11
N TYR A 180 11.24 -20.53 32.02
CA TYR A 180 9.81 -20.22 32.00
C TYR A 180 9.01 -21.30 31.25
N PRO A 181 8.99 -22.55 31.76
CA PRO A 181 8.30 -23.64 31.10
C PRO A 181 6.77 -23.42 31.10
N ALA A 182 6.15 -23.70 29.96
CA ALA A 182 4.71 -23.63 29.73
C ALA A 182 4.18 -24.87 29.01
N GLU A 183 2.84 -24.99 28.97
CA GLU A 183 2.15 -25.98 28.14
C GLU A 183 2.23 -25.63 26.64
N HIS A 184 2.17 -24.33 26.33
CA HIS A 184 2.19 -23.79 24.97
C HIS A 184 3.25 -22.69 24.81
N TYR A 185 3.85 -22.60 23.61
CA TYR A 185 4.89 -21.63 23.28
C TYR A 185 4.56 -20.84 22.03
N MET A 186 4.67 -19.51 22.14
CA MET A 186 4.64 -18.59 21.02
C MET A 186 6.00 -17.92 20.89
N LEU A 187 6.63 -18.02 19.72
CA LEU A 187 7.86 -17.29 19.38
C LEU A 187 7.51 -16.16 18.41
N VAL A 188 7.89 -14.93 18.75
CA VAL A 188 7.79 -13.76 17.89
C VAL A 188 9.20 -13.27 17.58
N ILE A 189 9.51 -13.09 16.30
CA ILE A 189 10.77 -12.55 15.83
C ILE A 189 10.48 -11.21 15.16
N GLY A 190 11.08 -10.12 15.67
CA GLY A 190 10.81 -8.75 15.22
C GLY A 190 12.07 -8.03 14.73
N SER A 191 11.95 -7.38 13.56
CA SER A 191 12.89 -6.41 12.96
C SER A 191 12.31 -5.99 11.59
N HIS A 192 13.10 -5.46 10.65
CA HIS A 192 12.64 -5.40 9.26
C HIS A 192 12.61 -6.80 8.64
N GLY A 193 11.63 -7.04 7.77
CA GLY A 193 11.47 -8.31 7.08
C GLY A 193 11.60 -8.17 5.56
N GLY A 194 12.07 -9.23 4.91
CA GLY A 194 12.26 -9.30 3.46
C GLY A 194 11.64 -10.54 2.82
N GLY A 195 10.82 -11.31 3.53
CA GLY A 195 10.32 -12.61 3.06
C GLY A 195 11.46 -13.63 2.97
N TRP A 196 11.67 -14.26 1.81
CA TRP A 196 12.72 -15.29 1.63
C TRP A 196 14.15 -14.76 1.81
N ARG A 197 14.34 -13.43 1.85
CA ARG A 197 15.64 -12.80 2.09
C ARG A 197 16.05 -12.79 3.56
N GLY A 198 15.13 -13.03 4.50
CA GLY A 198 15.42 -13.03 5.93
C GLY A 198 14.84 -11.85 6.69
N ILE A 199 15.36 -11.64 7.91
CA ILE A 199 14.95 -10.63 8.87
C ILE A 199 16.19 -9.94 9.48
N GLY A 200 16.10 -8.62 9.73
CA GLY A 200 17.21 -7.76 10.17
C GLY A 200 17.23 -6.44 9.37
N PRO A 201 18.34 -5.66 9.31
CA PRO A 201 19.67 -5.98 9.84
C PRO A 201 19.87 -5.61 11.31
N ASP A 202 20.87 -6.27 11.89
CA ASP A 202 21.61 -5.87 13.09
C ASP A 202 22.81 -5.02 12.62
N ASP A 203 22.81 -3.72 12.92
CA ASP A 203 23.90 -2.79 12.58
C ASP A 203 25.00 -2.74 13.67
N GLY A 204 24.87 -3.56 14.70
CA GLY A 204 25.75 -3.68 15.85
C GLY A 204 27.15 -4.17 15.47
N LEU A 205 28.11 -3.96 16.37
CA LEU A 205 29.51 -4.39 16.20
C LEU A 205 30.25 -3.88 14.93
N GLY A 206 29.65 -2.98 14.13
CA GLY A 206 30.20 -2.44 12.91
C GLY A 206 30.17 -3.37 11.70
N GLN A 207 29.27 -4.36 11.68
CA GLN A 207 28.95 -5.21 10.52
C GLN A 207 27.45 -5.45 10.45
N GLU A 208 26.83 -5.17 9.30
CA GLU A 208 25.44 -5.53 9.03
C GLU A 208 25.29 -7.06 9.02
N SER A 209 24.41 -7.59 9.86
CA SER A 209 24.09 -9.02 10.00
C SER A 209 22.59 -9.24 9.88
N MET A 210 22.15 -10.31 9.21
CA MET A 210 20.73 -10.64 9.05
C MET A 210 20.54 -12.14 9.29
N LEU A 211 19.39 -12.51 9.85
CA LEU A 211 18.97 -13.91 9.95
C LEU A 211 18.36 -14.35 8.62
N GLU A 212 19.11 -15.13 7.83
CA GLU A 212 18.61 -15.73 6.60
C GLU A 212 17.68 -16.93 6.89
N LEU A 213 16.78 -17.28 5.95
CA LEU A 213 15.85 -18.41 6.12
C LEU A 213 16.53 -19.74 6.52
N PRO A 214 17.64 -20.16 5.86
CA PRO A 214 18.34 -21.39 6.25
C PRO A 214 18.93 -21.34 7.66
N GLU A 215 19.26 -20.15 8.17
CA GLU A 215 19.81 -19.95 9.51
C GLU A 215 18.71 -20.01 10.56
N ILE A 216 17.54 -19.42 10.28
CA ILE A 216 16.33 -19.57 11.11
C ILE A 216 15.91 -21.04 11.18
N ASP A 217 15.87 -21.75 10.05
CA ASP A 217 15.56 -23.19 9.99
C ASP A 217 16.50 -24.00 10.90
N ALA A 218 17.81 -23.75 10.78
CA ALA A 218 18.83 -24.45 11.57
C ALA A 218 18.75 -24.12 13.07
N ALA A 219 18.49 -22.86 13.43
CA ALA A 219 18.34 -22.42 14.81
C ALA A 219 17.13 -23.08 15.47
N LEU A 220 15.96 -23.04 14.83
CA LEU A 220 14.74 -23.66 15.34
C LEU A 220 14.87 -25.18 15.46
N ALA A 221 15.47 -25.83 14.45
CA ALA A 221 15.75 -27.26 14.49
C ALA A 221 16.64 -27.64 15.69
N THR A 222 17.68 -26.85 15.95
CA THR A 222 18.63 -27.07 17.05
C THR A 222 17.93 -26.89 18.40
N ALA A 223 17.29 -25.75 18.63
CA ALA A 223 16.62 -25.45 19.89
C ALA A 223 15.53 -26.49 20.22
N ARG A 224 14.70 -26.88 19.24
CA ARG A 224 13.69 -27.94 19.43
C ARG A 224 14.33 -29.28 19.82
N ALA A 225 15.40 -29.67 19.14
CA ALA A 225 16.08 -30.93 19.40
C ALA A 225 16.68 -30.97 20.82
N ASP A 226 17.27 -29.87 21.26
CA ASP A 226 17.90 -29.76 22.58
C ASP A 226 16.87 -29.66 23.71
N LEU A 227 15.72 -29.02 23.47
CA LEU A 227 14.61 -28.90 24.42
C LEU A 227 13.67 -30.11 24.43
N GLY A 228 13.73 -30.97 23.40
CA GLY A 228 12.79 -32.08 23.22
C GLY A 228 11.37 -31.60 22.91
N ILE A 229 11.24 -30.42 22.31
CA ILE A 229 9.98 -29.90 21.77
C ILE A 229 9.80 -30.54 20.39
N ASP A 230 8.58 -31.02 20.12
CA ASP A 230 8.18 -31.25 18.72
C ASP A 230 7.95 -29.86 18.13
N LYS A 231 6.74 -29.38 17.90
CA LYS A 231 6.50 -28.02 17.38
C LYS A 231 6.31 -26.96 18.47
N PHE A 232 6.67 -25.72 18.15
CA PHE A 232 6.10 -24.55 18.82
C PHE A 232 4.65 -24.38 18.35
N ASP A 233 3.76 -23.93 19.22
CA ASP A 233 2.36 -23.74 18.87
C ASP A 233 2.21 -22.64 17.82
N ILE A 234 2.91 -21.51 18.01
CA ILE A 234 2.92 -20.38 17.08
C ILE A 234 4.35 -19.89 16.91
N VAL A 235 4.81 -19.76 15.66
CA VAL A 235 5.97 -18.92 15.33
C VAL A 235 5.47 -17.78 14.47
N GLY A 236 5.86 -16.56 14.77
CA GLY A 236 5.40 -15.40 14.03
C GLY A 236 6.46 -14.34 13.85
N PHE A 237 6.19 -13.48 12.88
CA PHE A 237 7.09 -12.41 12.49
C PHE A 237 6.37 -11.08 12.61
N ASP A 238 6.80 -10.27 13.59
CA ASP A 238 6.46 -8.86 13.65
C ASP A 238 7.43 -8.10 12.73
N ALA A 239 7.31 -8.40 11.43
CA ALA A 239 8.19 -7.93 10.37
C ALA A 239 7.47 -7.92 9.01
N CYS A 240 7.94 -7.05 8.12
CA CYS A 240 7.40 -6.84 6.78
C CYS A 240 7.51 -8.08 5.88
N LEU A 241 6.50 -8.33 5.04
CA LEU A 241 6.59 -9.25 3.88
C LEU A 241 6.92 -10.71 4.22
N MET A 242 6.71 -11.15 5.46
CA MET A 242 7.08 -12.49 5.91
C MET A 242 6.05 -13.56 5.55
N ALA A 243 4.80 -13.20 5.22
CA ALA A 243 3.76 -14.13 4.77
C ALA A 243 3.94 -14.56 3.30
N VAL A 244 5.09 -15.15 3.02
CA VAL A 244 5.44 -15.75 1.74
C VAL A 244 5.60 -17.26 1.91
N THR A 245 5.25 -18.01 0.86
CA THR A 245 5.21 -19.49 0.89
C THR A 245 6.53 -20.10 1.35
N ASP A 246 7.68 -19.55 0.94
CA ASP A 246 9.01 -19.97 1.38
C ASP A 246 9.20 -19.96 2.90
N VAL A 247 8.72 -18.90 3.56
CA VAL A 247 8.81 -18.75 5.03
C VAL A 247 7.88 -19.75 5.71
N ALA A 248 6.64 -19.89 5.23
CA ALA A 248 5.70 -20.86 5.78
C ALA A 248 6.23 -22.30 5.66
N VAL A 249 6.82 -22.65 4.52
CA VAL A 249 7.42 -23.97 4.27
C VAL A 249 8.66 -24.20 5.13
N MET A 250 9.49 -23.18 5.34
CA MET A 250 10.62 -23.25 6.27
C MET A 250 10.15 -23.55 7.71
N LEU A 251 9.04 -22.94 8.13
CA LEU A 251 8.47 -23.13 9.46
C LEU A 251 7.60 -24.39 9.61
N GLU A 252 7.24 -25.06 8.52
CA GLU A 252 6.43 -26.30 8.55
C GLU A 252 6.95 -27.33 9.55
N PRO A 253 8.24 -27.69 9.56
CA PRO A 253 8.74 -28.64 10.53
C PRO A 253 8.71 -28.08 11.95
N HIS A 254 8.74 -26.75 12.16
CA HIS A 254 9.03 -26.07 13.43
C HIS A 254 7.82 -25.62 14.24
N ALA A 255 6.73 -25.26 13.58
CA ALA A 255 5.55 -24.63 14.18
C ALA A 255 4.24 -25.32 13.75
N ASP A 256 3.21 -25.27 14.60
CA ASP A 256 1.84 -25.67 14.21
C ASP A 256 1.15 -24.55 13.42
N TYR A 257 1.33 -23.30 13.85
CA TYR A 257 0.81 -22.11 13.16
C TYR A 257 1.88 -21.07 12.89
N VAL A 258 1.71 -20.33 11.80
CA VAL A 258 2.56 -19.20 11.42
C VAL A 258 1.73 -17.91 11.38
N LEU A 259 2.16 -16.87 12.10
CA LEU A 259 1.51 -15.56 12.17
C LEU A 259 2.39 -14.46 11.57
N PHE A 260 1.93 -13.80 10.52
CA PHE A 260 2.77 -12.93 9.68
C PHE A 260 1.94 -12.09 8.68
N SER A 261 2.57 -11.07 8.08
CA SER A 261 1.95 -10.18 7.09
C SER A 261 2.49 -10.38 5.67
N GLN A 262 1.60 -10.30 4.67
CA GLN A 262 2.00 -10.29 3.25
C GLN A 262 2.57 -8.93 2.82
N GLU A 263 2.25 -7.86 3.56
CA GLU A 263 2.60 -6.49 3.26
C GLU A 263 3.65 -5.96 4.26
N VAL A 264 4.16 -4.76 4.00
CA VAL A 264 4.87 -3.96 5.00
C VAL A 264 3.95 -3.71 6.21
N ILE A 265 4.48 -3.93 7.41
CA ILE A 265 3.78 -3.61 8.65
C ILE A 265 4.08 -2.15 9.07
N PRO A 266 3.13 -1.43 9.69
CA PRO A 266 3.42 -0.13 10.27
C PRO A 266 4.46 -0.26 11.39
N SER A 267 5.22 0.82 11.66
CA SER A 267 6.35 0.79 12.60
C SER A 267 5.98 0.36 14.02
N ASN A 268 4.72 0.54 14.44
CA ASN A 268 4.24 0.15 15.76
C ASN A 268 3.99 -1.35 15.90
N GLY A 269 4.31 -2.16 14.89
CA GLY A 269 4.26 -3.61 14.99
C GLY A 269 2.85 -4.15 15.22
N TRP A 270 2.77 -5.26 15.94
CA TRP A 270 1.52 -5.87 16.39
C TRP A 270 0.92 -5.17 17.60
N GLU A 271 -0.39 -5.34 17.80
CA GLU A 271 -1.03 -4.88 19.04
C GLU A 271 -0.94 -5.99 20.10
N TYR A 272 -0.05 -5.83 21.07
CA TYR A 272 0.24 -6.83 22.09
C TYR A 272 -0.67 -6.74 23.31
N TYR A 273 -1.10 -5.54 23.70
CA TYR A 273 -1.81 -5.36 24.97
C TYR A 273 -3.19 -6.03 24.96
N HIS A 274 -4.03 -5.75 23.96
CA HIS A 274 -5.36 -6.38 23.85
C HIS A 274 -5.24 -7.87 23.55
N SER A 275 -4.29 -8.27 22.71
CA SER A 275 -4.02 -9.68 22.41
C SER A 275 -3.69 -10.48 23.68
N ILE A 276 -2.71 -10.03 24.45
CA ILE A 276 -2.24 -10.74 25.65
C ILE A 276 -3.28 -10.68 26.76
N THR A 277 -3.96 -9.54 26.97
CA THR A 277 -5.00 -9.45 27.99
C THR A 277 -6.22 -10.33 27.67
N ALA A 278 -6.52 -10.54 26.38
CA ALA A 278 -7.52 -11.51 25.96
C ALA A 278 -7.07 -12.95 26.28
N MET A 279 -5.81 -13.31 26.01
CA MET A 279 -5.24 -14.62 26.41
C MET A 279 -5.32 -14.86 27.93
N GLN A 280 -4.98 -13.86 28.74
CA GLN A 280 -5.07 -13.94 30.21
C GLN A 280 -6.50 -14.15 30.71
N GLN A 281 -7.50 -13.60 30.01
CA GLN A 281 -8.91 -13.80 30.32
C GLN A 281 -9.43 -15.17 29.86
N HIS A 282 -8.72 -15.79 28.92
CA HIS A 282 -9.07 -17.06 28.29
C HIS A 282 -7.88 -18.04 28.28
N PRO A 283 -7.40 -18.46 29.46
CA PRO A 283 -6.25 -19.34 29.58
C PRO A 283 -6.47 -20.74 28.97
N GLU A 284 -7.70 -21.09 28.61
CA GLU A 284 -8.09 -22.32 27.93
C GLU A 284 -7.93 -22.31 26.40
N TRP A 285 -7.60 -21.16 25.80
CA TRP A 285 -7.52 -21.03 24.34
C TRP A 285 -6.40 -21.87 23.73
N ASP A 286 -6.73 -22.47 22.59
CA ASP A 286 -5.76 -23.14 21.72
C ASP A 286 -5.02 -22.13 20.82
N ALA A 287 -4.02 -22.61 20.10
CA ALA A 287 -3.17 -21.79 19.25
C ALA A 287 -3.92 -21.06 18.12
N PHE A 288 -5.01 -21.64 17.60
CA PHE A 288 -5.84 -20.96 16.60
C PHE A 288 -6.56 -19.76 17.21
N GLN A 289 -7.16 -19.93 18.39
CA GLN A 289 -7.84 -18.85 19.09
C GLN A 289 -6.88 -17.73 19.51
N VAL A 290 -5.67 -18.10 19.97
CA VAL A 290 -4.60 -17.12 20.25
C VAL A 290 -4.19 -16.38 18.98
N GLY A 291 -3.80 -17.09 17.91
CA GLY A 291 -3.33 -16.47 16.68
C GLY A 291 -4.38 -15.57 16.00
N SER A 292 -5.65 -16.00 15.96
CA SER A 292 -6.74 -15.20 15.41
C SER A 292 -7.03 -13.93 16.22
N THR A 293 -6.81 -13.98 17.55
CA THR A 293 -6.93 -12.79 18.40
C THR A 293 -5.85 -11.75 18.11
N PHE A 294 -4.62 -12.17 17.80
CA PHE A 294 -3.58 -11.24 17.35
C PHE A 294 -3.94 -10.58 16.01
N VAL A 295 -4.47 -11.36 15.06
CA VAL A 295 -4.97 -10.81 13.79
C VAL A 295 -6.09 -9.79 14.03
N ASP A 296 -7.05 -10.10 14.90
CA ASP A 296 -8.15 -9.19 15.18
C ASP A 296 -7.70 -7.91 15.87
N SER A 297 -6.84 -8.01 16.88
CA SER A 297 -6.33 -6.86 17.61
C SER A 297 -5.49 -5.96 16.71
N TYR A 298 -4.66 -6.54 15.84
CA TYR A 298 -3.89 -5.81 14.82
C TYR A 298 -4.81 -5.01 13.89
N MET A 299 -5.83 -5.65 13.33
CA MET A 299 -6.74 -4.98 12.39
C MET A 299 -7.60 -3.92 13.07
N ASP A 300 -8.03 -4.16 14.31
CA ASP A 300 -8.86 -3.22 15.06
C ASP A 300 -8.02 -2.00 15.52
N TYR A 301 -6.75 -2.20 15.86
CA TYR A 301 -5.80 -1.13 16.17
C TYR A 301 -5.59 -0.20 14.97
N TYR A 302 -5.23 -0.76 13.81
CA TYR A 302 -4.97 0.02 12.60
C TYR A 302 -6.22 0.47 11.85
N GLY A 303 -7.41 -0.03 12.21
CA GLY A 303 -8.71 0.49 11.75
C GLY A 303 -9.29 1.60 12.65
N GLY A 304 -8.63 1.94 13.75
CA GLY A 304 -9.09 2.89 14.76
C GLY A 304 -8.77 4.37 14.48
N VAL A 305 -8.52 5.14 15.54
CA VAL A 305 -8.11 6.55 15.42
C VAL A 305 -6.68 6.60 14.88
N GLY A 306 -6.44 7.39 13.83
CA GLY A 306 -5.14 7.39 13.14
C GLY A 306 -4.94 6.16 12.24
N ALA A 307 -6.05 5.64 11.68
CA ALA A 307 -6.06 4.45 10.84
C ALA A 307 -4.97 4.44 9.77
N ARG A 308 -4.41 3.24 9.53
CA ARG A 308 -3.44 2.97 8.48
C ARG A 308 -4.10 2.24 7.32
N THR A 309 -3.48 2.34 6.15
CA THR A 309 -3.91 1.66 4.93
C THR A 309 -2.86 0.66 4.49
N LYS A 310 -3.27 -0.35 3.72
CA LYS A 310 -2.47 -1.52 3.35
C LYS A 310 -1.99 -2.33 4.55
N VAL A 311 -2.83 -2.48 5.56
CA VAL A 311 -2.60 -3.38 6.70
C VAL A 311 -3.29 -4.72 6.49
N GLY A 312 -2.58 -5.81 6.77
CA GLY A 312 -3.13 -7.15 6.83
C GLY A 312 -2.26 -8.09 7.65
N LEU A 313 -2.89 -9.05 8.33
CA LEU A 313 -2.22 -10.09 9.10
C LEU A 313 -2.91 -11.44 8.89
N SER A 314 -2.12 -12.50 8.87
CA SER A 314 -2.55 -13.83 8.46
C SER A 314 -2.01 -14.91 9.37
N LEU A 315 -2.81 -15.96 9.54
CA LEU A 315 -2.52 -17.16 10.31
C LEU A 315 -2.62 -18.38 9.40
N VAL A 316 -1.49 -19.05 9.21
CA VAL A 316 -1.36 -20.28 8.41
C VAL A 316 -1.21 -21.49 9.32
N GLU A 317 -1.95 -22.56 9.05
CA GLU A 317 -1.77 -23.86 9.70
C GLU A 317 -0.79 -24.70 8.88
N THR A 318 0.35 -25.06 9.47
CA THR A 318 1.43 -25.74 8.72
C THR A 318 1.06 -27.14 8.28
N ALA A 319 0.08 -27.77 8.93
CA ALA A 319 -0.44 -29.08 8.57
C ALA A 319 -1.07 -29.12 7.16
N GLY A 320 -1.53 -27.98 6.63
CA GLY A 320 -2.07 -27.84 5.27
C GLY A 320 -0.99 -27.73 4.18
N LEU A 321 0.22 -27.29 4.54
CA LEU A 321 1.29 -27.01 3.57
C LEU A 321 1.67 -28.21 2.70
N PRO A 322 1.76 -29.47 3.19
CA PRO A 322 2.10 -30.60 2.33
C PRO A 322 1.13 -30.81 1.16
N ASP A 323 -0.17 -30.56 1.35
CA ASP A 323 -1.20 -30.69 0.29
C ASP A 323 -1.14 -29.49 -0.67
N LEU A 324 -0.94 -28.28 -0.12
CA LEU A 324 -0.72 -27.09 -0.93
C LEU A 324 0.52 -27.22 -1.82
N LEU A 325 1.64 -27.73 -1.29
CA LEU A 325 2.86 -27.95 -2.06
C LEU A 325 2.67 -29.01 -3.15
N ALA A 326 1.97 -30.10 -2.85
CA ALA A 326 1.72 -31.13 -3.86
C ALA A 326 0.85 -30.60 -5.02
N THR A 327 -0.22 -29.85 -4.71
CA THR A 327 -1.08 -29.25 -5.73
C THR A 327 -0.37 -28.15 -6.51
N LEU A 328 0.50 -27.37 -5.87
CA LEU A 328 1.31 -26.35 -6.52
C LEU A 328 2.41 -26.97 -7.40
N GLU A 329 2.98 -28.11 -7.02
CA GLU A 329 3.91 -28.89 -7.86
C GLU A 329 3.19 -29.44 -9.10
N ASP A 330 1.98 -29.97 -8.94
CA ASP A 330 1.15 -30.42 -10.07
C ASP A 330 0.80 -29.26 -11.02
N PHE A 331 0.44 -28.09 -10.48
CA PHE A 331 0.23 -26.88 -11.26
C PHE A 331 1.49 -26.47 -12.02
N ALA A 332 2.63 -26.39 -11.34
CA ALA A 332 3.91 -26.03 -11.93
C ALA A 332 4.32 -27.00 -13.04
N ALA A 333 4.04 -28.30 -12.88
CA ALA A 333 4.30 -29.31 -13.91
C ALA A 333 3.40 -29.14 -15.14
N VAL A 334 2.09 -28.90 -14.95
CA VAL A 334 1.14 -28.69 -16.05
C VAL A 334 1.48 -27.41 -16.82
N VAL A 335 1.57 -26.28 -16.12
CA VAL A 335 1.81 -24.97 -16.73
C VAL A 335 3.24 -24.83 -17.26
N GLY A 336 4.21 -25.44 -16.58
CA GLY A 336 5.59 -25.52 -17.05
C GLY A 336 5.72 -26.22 -18.40
N SER A 337 4.91 -27.25 -18.68
CA SER A 337 5.00 -27.98 -19.94
C SER A 337 4.52 -27.20 -21.17
N ASP A 338 3.61 -26.25 -20.97
CA ASP A 338 2.93 -25.46 -22.02
C ASP A 338 3.20 -23.94 -21.87
N THR A 339 4.28 -23.56 -21.18
CA THR A 339 4.55 -22.16 -20.79
C THR A 339 4.51 -21.19 -21.97
N ALA A 340 5.07 -21.58 -23.12
CA ALA A 340 5.11 -20.73 -24.32
C ALA A 340 3.71 -20.42 -24.87
N GLU A 341 2.77 -21.37 -24.82
CA GLU A 341 1.37 -21.15 -25.22
C GLU A 341 0.58 -20.34 -24.17
N LEU A 342 1.01 -20.36 -22.91
CA LEU A 342 0.31 -19.76 -21.78
C LEU A 342 0.82 -18.35 -21.39
N LEU A 343 1.80 -17.79 -22.10
CA LEU A 343 2.43 -16.50 -21.72
C LEU A 343 1.43 -15.37 -21.49
N SER A 344 0.44 -15.17 -22.39
CA SER A 344 -0.56 -14.12 -22.20
C SER A 344 -1.46 -14.40 -20.99
N ALA A 345 -1.86 -15.66 -20.74
CA ALA A 345 -2.67 -16.01 -19.58
C ALA A 345 -1.91 -15.79 -18.26
N LEU A 346 -0.64 -16.19 -18.21
CA LEU A 346 0.24 -15.99 -17.07
C LEU A 346 0.53 -14.51 -16.80
N GLY A 347 0.80 -13.74 -17.86
CA GLY A 347 0.97 -12.29 -17.77
C GLY A 347 -0.27 -11.58 -17.26
N THR A 348 -1.45 -11.87 -17.84
CA THR A 348 -2.72 -11.30 -17.37
C THR A 348 -2.97 -11.67 -15.91
N ALA A 349 -2.81 -12.94 -15.53
CA ALA A 349 -3.00 -13.36 -14.15
C ALA A 349 -2.07 -12.61 -13.19
N ARG A 350 -0.79 -12.53 -13.53
CA ARG A 350 0.23 -11.83 -12.74
C ARG A 350 -0.02 -10.34 -12.61
N ASN A 351 -0.52 -9.68 -13.65
CA ASN A 351 -0.80 -8.23 -13.64
C ASN A 351 -2.04 -7.88 -12.80
N ASN A 352 -2.99 -8.80 -12.70
CA ASN A 352 -4.23 -8.58 -11.93
C ASN A 352 -4.11 -9.07 -10.48
N SER A 353 -3.11 -9.89 -10.18
CA SER A 353 -2.86 -10.38 -8.83
C SER A 353 -2.48 -9.25 -7.88
N GLN A 354 -3.01 -9.27 -6.66
CA GLN A 354 -2.52 -8.41 -5.59
C GLN A 354 -1.01 -8.58 -5.40
N ALA A 355 -0.28 -7.48 -5.60
CA ALA A 355 1.15 -7.40 -5.31
C ALA A 355 1.39 -6.59 -4.03
N PHE A 356 2.54 -6.83 -3.40
CA PHE A 356 2.93 -6.23 -2.12
C PHE A 356 4.20 -5.37 -2.26
N ALA A 357 4.41 -4.42 -1.34
CA ALA A 357 5.51 -3.44 -1.37
C ALA A 357 5.57 -2.56 -2.63
N THR A 358 4.47 -2.39 -3.36
CA THR A 358 4.44 -1.70 -4.66
C THR A 358 4.62 -0.18 -4.59
N SER A 359 4.48 0.41 -3.40
CA SER A 359 4.48 1.87 -3.21
C SER A 359 5.86 2.54 -3.30
N LEU A 360 6.92 1.76 -3.53
CA LEU A 360 8.24 2.26 -3.90
C LEU A 360 8.46 1.94 -5.37
N SER A 361 8.24 2.93 -6.24
CA SER A 361 8.13 2.82 -7.71
C SER A 361 9.16 1.95 -8.43
N SER A 362 10.39 1.81 -7.93
CA SER A 362 11.42 0.92 -8.51
C SER A 362 11.68 -0.37 -7.70
N ARG A 363 11.05 -0.54 -6.54
CA ARG A 363 11.28 -1.65 -5.59
C ARG A 363 10.07 -2.58 -5.41
N GLY A 364 8.88 -2.27 -5.90
CA GLY A 364 7.78 -3.25 -5.92
C GLY A 364 8.21 -4.57 -6.58
N GLU A 365 8.90 -4.46 -7.73
CA GLU A 365 9.51 -5.59 -8.43
C GLU A 365 10.78 -6.14 -7.76
N TYR A 366 11.40 -5.43 -6.81
CA TYR A 366 12.54 -5.96 -6.04
C TYR A 366 12.11 -7.14 -5.15
N TYR A 367 10.96 -6.99 -4.47
CA TYR A 367 10.39 -8.07 -3.66
C TYR A 367 9.61 -9.06 -4.50
N SER A 368 8.80 -8.58 -5.45
CA SER A 368 8.08 -9.44 -6.42
C SER A 368 7.15 -10.48 -5.78
N TYR A 369 6.51 -10.12 -4.67
CA TYR A 369 5.52 -10.96 -3.99
C TYR A 369 4.12 -10.65 -4.51
N ILE A 370 3.38 -11.71 -4.86
CA ILE A 370 1.96 -11.65 -5.21
C ILE A 370 1.16 -12.64 -4.37
N ASP A 371 -0.12 -12.36 -4.18
CA ASP A 371 -1.03 -13.29 -3.50
C ASP A 371 -1.22 -14.58 -4.32
N LEU A 372 -0.94 -15.73 -3.71
CA LEU A 372 -0.94 -17.02 -4.41
C LEU A 372 -2.35 -17.43 -4.82
N ARG A 373 -3.34 -17.24 -3.95
CA ARG A 373 -4.73 -17.63 -4.23
C ARG A 373 -5.34 -16.72 -5.28
N ASP A 374 -5.10 -15.42 -5.20
CA ASP A 374 -5.57 -14.43 -6.16
C ASP A 374 -4.96 -14.68 -7.54
N PHE A 375 -3.66 -14.99 -7.61
CA PHE A 375 -3.01 -15.40 -8.86
C PHE A 375 -3.67 -16.63 -9.49
N MET A 376 -3.93 -17.69 -8.70
CA MET A 376 -4.60 -18.88 -9.20
C MET A 376 -6.03 -18.59 -9.66
N ASN A 377 -6.73 -17.69 -8.98
CA ASN A 377 -8.07 -17.24 -9.36
C ASN A 377 -8.03 -16.53 -10.72
N TRP A 378 -7.20 -15.50 -10.87
CA TRP A 378 -7.06 -14.77 -12.14
C TRP A 378 -6.60 -15.66 -13.28
N PHE A 379 -5.68 -16.59 -13.01
CA PHE A 379 -5.24 -17.58 -14.00
C PHE A 379 -6.40 -18.48 -14.42
N SER A 380 -7.21 -18.99 -13.49
CA SER A 380 -8.35 -19.87 -13.79
C SER A 380 -9.46 -19.21 -14.63
N LEU A 381 -9.55 -17.88 -14.61
CA LEU A 381 -10.51 -17.10 -15.39
C LEU A 381 -10.08 -16.87 -16.84
N GLN A 382 -8.82 -17.20 -17.18
CA GLN A 382 -8.30 -16.98 -18.53
C GLN A 382 -8.90 -17.96 -19.53
N THR A 383 -9.52 -17.46 -20.60
CA THR A 383 -10.21 -18.31 -21.59
C THR A 383 -9.27 -19.11 -22.50
N SER A 384 -7.97 -18.78 -22.49
CA SER A 384 -6.94 -19.40 -23.32
C SER A 384 -6.27 -20.63 -22.69
N ILE A 385 -6.56 -20.95 -21.43
CA ILE A 385 -5.91 -22.07 -20.72
C ILE A 385 -6.55 -23.42 -21.05
N THR A 386 -5.81 -24.49 -20.80
CA THR A 386 -6.31 -25.87 -20.95
C THR A 386 -7.18 -26.29 -19.75
N GLU A 387 -8.04 -27.29 -19.93
CA GLU A 387 -8.85 -27.86 -18.84
C GLU A 387 -7.97 -28.43 -17.70
N ASP A 388 -6.80 -28.97 -18.04
CA ASP A 388 -5.84 -29.49 -17.06
C ASP A 388 -5.22 -28.34 -16.25
N ALA A 389 -4.85 -27.23 -16.91
CA ALA A 389 -4.33 -26.03 -16.23
C ALA A 389 -5.39 -25.37 -15.34
N TYR A 390 -6.63 -25.28 -15.82
CA TYR A 390 -7.78 -24.82 -15.03
C TYR A 390 -7.99 -25.68 -13.78
N SER A 391 -8.02 -27.01 -13.95
CA SER A 391 -8.21 -27.95 -12.85
C SER A 391 -7.08 -27.89 -11.82
N ALA A 392 -5.84 -27.73 -12.28
CA ALA A 392 -4.68 -27.59 -11.41
C ALA A 392 -4.74 -26.29 -10.58
N ALA A 393 -5.12 -25.15 -11.19
CA ALA A 393 -5.29 -23.90 -10.49
C ALA A 393 -6.37 -23.99 -9.40
N LEU A 394 -7.52 -24.61 -9.70
CA LEU A 394 -8.58 -24.83 -8.71
C LEU A 394 -8.14 -25.77 -7.58
N ALA A 395 -7.30 -26.77 -7.86
CA ALA A 395 -6.75 -27.65 -6.84
C ALA A 395 -5.85 -26.89 -5.87
N VAL A 396 -5.02 -25.96 -6.38
CA VAL A 396 -4.22 -25.07 -5.53
C VAL A 396 -5.11 -24.19 -4.66
N ILE A 397 -6.15 -23.55 -5.22
CA ILE A 397 -7.10 -22.73 -4.43
C ILE A 397 -7.74 -23.55 -3.31
N ALA A 398 -8.17 -24.78 -3.61
CA ALA A 398 -8.80 -25.64 -2.60
C ALA A 398 -7.82 -26.06 -1.48
N ALA A 399 -6.56 -26.36 -1.81
CA ALA A 399 -5.54 -26.68 -0.82
C ALA A 399 -5.13 -25.44 0.00
N TYR A 400 -5.06 -24.28 -0.65
CA TYR A 400 -4.79 -22.99 -0.03
C TYR A 400 -5.86 -22.63 1.00
N ASP A 401 -7.15 -22.78 0.67
CA ASP A 401 -8.27 -22.47 1.55
C ASP A 401 -8.31 -23.36 2.82
N ASN A 402 -7.61 -24.50 2.80
CA ASN A 402 -7.42 -25.35 3.99
C ASN A 402 -6.11 -25.04 4.76
N THR A 403 -5.22 -24.23 4.19
CA THR A 403 -3.90 -23.90 4.75
C THR A 403 -3.90 -22.52 5.40
N VAL A 404 -4.49 -21.52 4.74
CA VAL A 404 -4.70 -20.18 5.31
C VAL A 404 -6.04 -20.17 6.03
N ILE A 405 -5.99 -20.35 7.35
CA ILE A 405 -7.19 -20.60 8.16
C ILE A 405 -7.80 -19.33 8.77
N TYR A 406 -7.02 -18.25 8.85
CA TYR A 406 -7.52 -16.94 9.25
C TYR A 406 -6.66 -15.84 8.63
N SER A 407 -7.29 -14.87 7.99
CA SER A 407 -6.60 -13.71 7.43
C SER A 407 -7.55 -12.53 7.39
N ARG A 408 -7.03 -11.33 7.65
CA ARG A 408 -7.75 -10.07 7.48
C ARG A 408 -6.80 -9.08 6.79
N ALA A 409 -7.35 -8.29 5.88
CA ALA A 409 -6.67 -7.18 5.22
C ALA A 409 -7.67 -6.02 5.06
N ASP A 410 -7.18 -4.80 4.96
CA ASP A 410 -8.03 -3.63 4.72
C ASP A 410 -8.44 -3.49 3.23
N SER A 411 -9.28 -2.49 2.95
CA SER A 411 -9.84 -2.23 1.62
C SER A 411 -8.82 -1.81 0.55
N HIS A 412 -7.60 -1.42 0.93
CA HIS A 412 -6.52 -1.05 0.02
C HIS A 412 -5.69 -2.28 -0.42
N LEU A 413 -5.96 -3.45 0.16
CA LEU A 413 -5.42 -4.76 -0.25
C LEU A 413 -6.54 -5.74 -0.62
N PRO A 414 -7.42 -5.42 -1.58
CA PRO A 414 -8.64 -6.19 -1.86
C PRO A 414 -8.39 -7.62 -2.33
N GLY A 415 -7.19 -7.94 -2.84
CA GLY A 415 -6.79 -9.30 -3.25
C GLY A 415 -5.82 -9.98 -2.28
N ALA A 416 -5.55 -9.42 -1.10
CA ALA A 416 -4.72 -10.07 -0.09
C ALA A 416 -5.53 -11.13 0.67
N THR A 417 -5.12 -12.38 0.57
CA THR A 417 -5.86 -13.54 1.11
C THR A 417 -5.09 -14.31 2.17
N GLY A 418 -3.82 -13.97 2.43
CA GLY A 418 -3.04 -14.38 3.61
C GLY A 418 -1.71 -15.07 3.33
N LEU A 419 -1.39 -15.49 2.10
CA LEU A 419 -0.10 -16.11 1.78
C LEU A 419 0.33 -15.78 0.35
N ALA A 420 1.49 -15.14 0.24
CA ALA A 420 2.08 -14.73 -1.03
C ALA A 420 3.07 -15.77 -1.59
N VAL A 421 3.45 -15.59 -2.86
CA VAL A 421 4.50 -16.34 -3.54
C VAL A 421 5.45 -15.39 -4.26
N TYR A 422 6.74 -15.73 -4.32
CA TYR A 422 7.71 -15.02 -5.15
C TYR A 422 7.47 -15.33 -6.64
N LEU A 423 7.05 -14.33 -7.39
CA LEU A 423 6.83 -14.40 -8.84
C LEU A 423 7.08 -13.01 -9.47
N PRO A 424 8.33 -12.68 -9.85
CA PRO A 424 8.65 -11.44 -10.55
C PRO A 424 7.85 -11.21 -11.84
N ALA A 425 7.47 -9.96 -12.12
CA ALA A 425 6.70 -9.66 -13.33
C ALA A 425 7.55 -9.75 -14.59
N GLN A 426 8.87 -9.53 -14.48
CA GLN A 426 9.80 -9.49 -15.60
C GLN A 426 11.02 -10.37 -15.36
N ALA A 427 11.60 -10.90 -16.44
CA ALA A 427 12.79 -11.74 -16.38
C ALA A 427 14.00 -11.04 -15.74
N ASP A 428 14.18 -9.73 -16.00
CA ASP A 428 15.27 -8.94 -15.42
C ASP A 428 15.10 -8.68 -13.91
N SER A 429 13.90 -8.89 -13.36
CA SER A 429 13.60 -8.79 -11.93
C SER A 429 13.79 -10.13 -11.19
N TYR A 430 14.03 -11.23 -11.92
CA TYR A 430 14.24 -12.54 -11.29
C TYR A 430 15.60 -12.63 -10.62
N ASP A 431 15.58 -12.72 -9.29
CA ASP A 431 16.79 -12.79 -8.47
C ASP A 431 17.38 -14.19 -8.49
N THR A 432 18.50 -14.35 -9.19
CA THR A 432 19.18 -15.64 -9.33
C THR A 432 19.74 -16.21 -8.02
N THR A 433 19.71 -15.47 -6.90
CA THR A 433 20.07 -16.00 -5.57
C THR A 433 18.90 -16.70 -4.88
N TYR A 434 17.66 -16.45 -5.28
CA TYR A 434 16.45 -17.06 -4.69
C TYR A 434 16.54 -18.58 -4.50
N PRO A 435 17.02 -19.38 -5.49
CA PRO A 435 17.13 -20.83 -5.32
C PRO A 435 18.04 -21.29 -4.17
N ALA A 436 19.01 -20.47 -3.75
CA ALA A 436 19.91 -20.80 -2.64
C ALA A 436 19.26 -20.58 -1.26
N ALA A 437 18.29 -19.66 -1.17
CA ALA A 437 17.62 -19.30 0.08
C ALA A 437 16.33 -20.11 0.32
N ALA A 438 15.65 -20.52 -0.74
CA ALA A 438 14.36 -21.19 -0.63
C ALA A 438 14.47 -22.65 -0.11
N PRO A 439 13.51 -23.14 0.69
CA PRO A 439 13.56 -24.48 1.27
C PRO A 439 13.62 -25.60 0.23
N SER A 440 14.32 -26.69 0.55
CA SER A 440 14.48 -27.82 -0.38
C SER A 440 13.17 -28.51 -0.79
N SER A 441 12.15 -28.50 0.08
CA SER A 441 10.78 -28.97 -0.21
C SER A 441 10.04 -28.11 -1.23
N PHE A 442 10.54 -26.90 -1.50
CA PHE A 442 9.99 -25.94 -2.47
C PHE A 442 10.82 -25.84 -3.76
N ALA A 443 11.80 -26.73 -3.95
CA ALA A 443 12.69 -26.71 -5.11
C ALA A 443 11.98 -26.88 -6.47
N PHE A 444 10.77 -27.47 -6.49
CA PHE A 444 9.98 -27.58 -7.72
C PHE A 444 9.52 -26.20 -8.23
N TRP A 445 9.20 -25.27 -7.32
CA TRP A 445 8.78 -23.91 -7.69
C TRP A 445 9.97 -23.13 -8.25
N GLN A 446 11.15 -23.29 -7.65
CA GLN A 446 12.40 -22.72 -8.17
C GLN A 446 12.67 -23.21 -9.61
N ALA A 447 12.56 -24.52 -9.84
CA ALA A 447 12.74 -25.11 -11.17
C ALA A 447 11.71 -24.60 -12.18
N TYR A 448 10.47 -24.37 -11.74
CA TYR A 448 9.43 -23.75 -12.57
C TYR A 448 9.77 -22.29 -12.91
N LEU A 449 10.19 -21.47 -11.95
CA LEU A 449 10.61 -20.08 -12.22
C LEU A 449 11.80 -20.03 -13.20
N ASP A 450 12.82 -20.86 -12.99
CA ASP A 450 13.95 -20.98 -13.91
C ASP A 450 13.49 -21.30 -15.34
N GLN A 451 12.59 -22.27 -15.49
CA GLN A 451 12.01 -22.63 -16.77
C GLN A 451 11.16 -21.50 -17.38
N PHE A 452 10.33 -20.86 -16.56
CA PHE A 452 9.43 -19.78 -16.95
C PHE A 452 10.19 -18.59 -17.52
N TYR A 453 11.17 -18.06 -16.78
CA TYR A 453 11.96 -16.91 -17.22
C TYR A 453 12.91 -17.26 -18.36
N GLN A 454 13.41 -18.49 -18.44
CA GLN A 454 14.14 -18.96 -19.61
C GLN A 454 13.24 -18.98 -20.87
N THR A 455 12.00 -19.44 -20.73
CA THR A 455 11.04 -19.50 -21.83
C THR A 455 10.66 -18.10 -22.29
N ILE A 456 10.31 -17.21 -21.37
CA ILE A 456 10.05 -15.79 -21.65
C ILE A 456 11.21 -15.17 -22.43
N SER A 457 12.44 -15.33 -21.95
CA SER A 457 13.64 -14.75 -22.58
C SER A 457 13.93 -15.33 -23.98
N THR A 458 13.39 -16.52 -24.28
CA THR A 458 13.61 -17.20 -25.57
C THR A 458 12.50 -16.89 -26.58
N GLU A 459 11.25 -16.87 -26.13
CA GLU A 459 10.06 -16.71 -26.98
C GLU A 459 9.70 -15.23 -27.22
N LEU A 460 10.06 -14.32 -26.30
CA LEU A 460 9.78 -12.89 -26.41
C LEU A 460 11.07 -12.11 -26.72
N ASP A 461 11.33 -11.86 -28.00
CA ASP A 461 12.46 -11.03 -28.49
C ASP A 461 12.05 -9.57 -28.79
N GLY A 462 10.85 -9.18 -28.37
CA GLY A 462 10.24 -7.87 -28.62
C GLY A 462 9.73 -7.66 -30.04
N SER A 463 9.93 -8.60 -30.98
CA SER A 463 9.48 -8.43 -32.37
C SER A 463 7.96 -8.47 -32.55
N ALA A 464 7.24 -9.04 -31.59
CA ALA A 464 5.78 -9.05 -31.54
C ALA A 464 5.19 -7.71 -31.06
N LEU A 465 5.97 -6.87 -30.38
CA LEU A 465 5.50 -5.58 -29.88
C LEU A 465 5.29 -4.58 -31.03
N SER A 466 4.08 -4.06 -31.13
CA SER A 466 3.69 -2.99 -32.04
C SER A 466 3.07 -1.85 -31.26
N LEU A 467 3.55 -0.64 -31.52
CA LEU A 467 3.01 0.59 -30.95
C LEU A 467 3.17 1.70 -31.98
N ASP A 468 2.12 2.47 -32.26
CA ASP A 468 2.15 3.57 -33.22
C ASP A 468 1.21 4.69 -32.78
N ILE A 469 1.72 5.92 -32.61
CA ILE A 469 0.87 7.09 -32.37
C ILE A 469 0.35 7.56 -33.72
N LYS A 470 -0.97 7.47 -33.93
CA LYS A 470 -1.63 7.80 -35.20
C LYS A 470 -1.91 9.29 -35.30
N ASN A 471 -2.36 9.88 -34.20
CA ASN A 471 -2.79 11.27 -34.16
C ASN A 471 -2.71 11.84 -32.73
N VAL A 472 -2.43 13.13 -32.63
CA VAL A 472 -2.62 13.92 -31.40
C VAL A 472 -3.57 15.04 -31.77
N PHE A 473 -4.83 14.89 -31.38
CA PHE A 473 -5.91 15.79 -31.73
C PHE A 473 -6.09 16.87 -30.66
N THR A 474 -6.25 18.11 -31.10
CA THR A 474 -6.67 19.27 -30.30
C THR A 474 -7.69 20.05 -31.12
N LEU A 475 -8.62 20.76 -30.47
CA LEU A 475 -9.56 21.62 -31.21
C LEU A 475 -8.86 22.83 -31.81
N GLY A 476 -7.88 23.38 -31.09
CA GLY A 476 -7.01 24.46 -31.54
C GLY A 476 -5.71 24.01 -32.19
N GLU A 477 -4.83 24.98 -32.46
CA GLU A 477 -3.42 24.72 -32.85
C GLU A 477 -2.57 24.20 -31.68
N SER A 478 -3.09 24.26 -30.46
CA SER A 478 -2.45 23.84 -29.21
C SER A 478 -3.52 23.34 -28.23
N GLY A 479 -3.19 22.34 -27.41
CA GLY A 479 -4.05 21.90 -26.32
C GLY A 479 -4.00 22.83 -25.11
N SER A 480 -4.90 22.64 -24.16
CA SER A 480 -4.98 23.40 -22.91
C SER A 480 -5.72 22.60 -21.82
N SER A 481 -5.77 23.09 -20.58
CA SER A 481 -6.55 22.45 -19.48
C SER A 481 -8.07 22.49 -19.69
N VAL A 482 -8.52 23.16 -20.75
CA VAL A 482 -9.92 23.18 -21.20
C VAL A 482 -10.03 22.80 -22.69
N ASP A 483 -8.98 22.28 -23.31
CA ASP A 483 -8.96 21.70 -24.66
C ASP A 483 -7.97 20.54 -24.62
N ASN A 484 -8.38 19.49 -23.91
CA ASN A 484 -7.52 18.37 -23.59
C ASN A 484 -7.12 17.65 -24.88
N PRO A 485 -5.82 17.42 -25.14
CA PRO A 485 -5.39 16.67 -26.30
C PRO A 485 -5.85 15.21 -26.19
N VAL A 486 -6.35 14.69 -27.31
CA VAL A 486 -6.77 13.30 -27.48
C VAL A 486 -5.73 12.57 -28.31
N ILE A 487 -5.11 11.53 -27.74
CA ILE A 487 -4.04 10.78 -28.36
C ILE A 487 -4.63 9.49 -28.93
N PHE A 488 -4.50 9.29 -30.23
CA PHE A 488 -4.87 8.07 -30.93
C PHE A 488 -3.64 7.22 -31.18
N PHE A 489 -3.69 5.94 -30.82
CA PHE A 489 -2.59 5.02 -31.01
C PHE A 489 -3.08 3.60 -31.30
N ASP A 490 -2.26 2.83 -32.00
CA ASP A 490 -2.45 1.39 -32.14
C ASP A 490 -1.45 0.67 -31.25
N ALA A 491 -1.88 -0.38 -30.55
CA ALA A 491 -1.00 -1.25 -29.76
C ALA A 491 -1.29 -2.74 -30.02
N ALA A 492 -0.24 -3.57 -29.99
CA ALA A 492 -0.34 -5.04 -30.02
C ALA A 492 0.92 -5.66 -29.39
N GLY A 493 0.81 -6.85 -28.82
CA GLY A 493 1.96 -7.63 -28.39
C GLY A 493 1.62 -9.05 -27.96
N VAL A 494 2.61 -9.79 -27.47
CA VAL A 494 2.40 -11.09 -26.80
C VAL A 494 3.06 -11.00 -25.43
N GLY A 495 2.37 -11.46 -24.39
CA GLY A 495 2.87 -11.34 -23.02
C GLY A 495 3.09 -9.89 -22.59
N VAL A 496 2.25 -8.97 -23.03
CA VAL A 496 2.34 -7.56 -22.65
C VAL A 496 2.00 -7.40 -21.17
N VAL A 497 2.86 -6.69 -20.43
CA VAL A 497 2.69 -6.44 -18.99
C VAL A 497 2.38 -4.99 -18.66
N ASP A 498 2.71 -4.07 -19.58
CA ASP A 498 2.52 -2.66 -19.35
C ASP A 498 2.34 -1.89 -20.66
N ILE A 499 1.39 -0.96 -20.67
CA ILE A 499 1.33 0.15 -21.61
C ILE A 499 1.26 1.41 -20.78
N THR A 500 2.21 2.32 -20.96
CA THR A 500 2.32 3.55 -20.15
C THR A 500 2.42 4.76 -21.07
N TYR A 501 1.74 5.85 -20.71
CA TYR A 501 2.04 7.16 -21.28
C TYR A 501 2.98 7.93 -20.37
N SER A 502 3.78 8.81 -20.97
CA SER A 502 4.63 9.77 -20.25
C SER A 502 4.55 11.12 -20.91
N ILE A 503 4.43 12.19 -20.12
CA ILE A 503 4.39 13.56 -20.62
C ILE A 503 5.65 14.30 -20.20
N LEU A 504 6.34 14.84 -21.19
CA LEU A 504 7.63 15.49 -21.02
C LEU A 504 7.53 16.97 -21.37
N TYR A 505 7.77 17.87 -20.41
CA TYR A 505 7.92 19.30 -20.69
C TYR A 505 9.28 19.60 -21.29
N VAL A 506 9.32 20.31 -22.43
CA VAL A 506 10.57 20.64 -23.14
C VAL A 506 11.12 21.98 -22.65
N GLN A 507 12.35 21.97 -22.14
CA GLN A 507 13.07 23.15 -21.67
C GLN A 507 13.79 23.89 -22.82
N GLU A 508 14.18 25.14 -22.57
CA GLU A 508 14.89 25.98 -23.56
C GLU A 508 16.23 25.39 -24.01
N ASP A 509 16.91 24.63 -23.15
CA ASP A 509 18.19 23.97 -23.45
C ASP A 509 18.02 22.63 -24.18
N GLY A 510 16.78 22.21 -24.45
CA GLY A 510 16.42 20.96 -25.11
C GLY A 510 16.32 19.75 -24.18
N SER A 511 16.58 19.92 -22.88
CA SER A 511 16.27 18.88 -21.90
C SER A 511 14.77 18.79 -21.67
N ARG A 512 14.31 17.69 -21.07
CA ARG A 512 12.90 17.35 -20.92
C ARG A 512 12.61 16.92 -19.49
N ILE A 513 11.59 17.47 -18.86
CA ILE A 513 11.17 17.11 -17.50
C ILE A 513 9.95 16.20 -17.60
N LEU A 514 9.97 15.02 -16.96
CA LEU A 514 8.78 14.20 -16.78
C LEU A 514 7.82 14.93 -15.84
N VAL A 515 6.61 15.21 -16.31
CA VAL A 515 5.58 15.93 -15.54
C VAL A 515 4.35 15.09 -15.25
N ASP A 516 4.15 14.00 -16.00
CA ASP A 516 3.01 13.11 -15.83
C ASP A 516 3.34 11.74 -16.42
N THR A 517 2.80 10.68 -15.82
CA THR A 517 2.96 9.30 -16.28
C THR A 517 1.93 8.40 -15.62
N ALA A 518 1.29 7.53 -16.40
CA ALA A 518 0.39 6.52 -15.86
C ALA A 518 0.23 5.33 -16.81
N PRO A 519 -0.13 4.14 -16.29
CA PRO A 519 -0.51 3.01 -17.13
C PRO A 519 -1.82 3.31 -17.89
N ILE A 520 -1.94 2.76 -19.09
CA ILE A 520 -3.15 2.70 -19.90
C ILE A 520 -3.69 1.27 -19.77
N ALA A 521 -4.68 1.11 -18.90
CA ALA A 521 -5.32 -0.18 -18.65
C ALA A 521 -6.50 -0.41 -19.60
N TYR A 522 -6.60 -1.62 -20.18
CA TYR A 522 -7.81 -2.06 -20.88
C TYR A 522 -8.60 -2.95 -19.94
N THR A 523 -9.72 -2.44 -19.45
CA THR A 523 -10.57 -3.20 -18.54
C THR A 523 -11.67 -3.94 -19.29
N THR A 524 -11.74 -5.25 -19.13
CA THR A 524 -12.82 -6.10 -19.62
C THR A 524 -13.60 -6.66 -18.44
N THR A 525 -14.93 -6.52 -18.44
CA THR A 525 -15.78 -7.21 -17.47
C THR A 525 -16.07 -8.63 -17.96
N LEU A 526 -15.66 -9.62 -17.19
CA LEU A 526 -15.92 -11.03 -17.46
C LEU A 526 -17.40 -11.38 -17.27
N PRO A 527 -17.92 -12.47 -17.88
CA PRO A 527 -19.30 -12.92 -17.68
C PRO A 527 -19.66 -13.23 -16.22
N THR A 528 -18.66 -13.47 -15.38
CA THR A 528 -18.77 -13.72 -13.94
C THR A 528 -18.88 -12.44 -13.11
N GLY A 529 -18.63 -11.27 -13.71
CA GLY A 529 -18.79 -9.94 -13.11
C GLY A 529 -17.49 -9.25 -12.69
N GLU A 530 -16.38 -9.99 -12.60
CA GLU A 530 -15.06 -9.44 -12.30
C GLU A 530 -14.53 -8.59 -13.46
N THR A 531 -13.78 -7.53 -13.15
CA THR A 531 -13.13 -6.69 -14.16
C THR A 531 -11.64 -7.02 -14.21
N VAL A 532 -11.15 -7.37 -15.39
CA VAL A 532 -9.75 -7.74 -15.65
C VAL A 532 -9.08 -6.62 -16.43
N THR A 533 -7.88 -6.23 -16.01
CA THR A 533 -6.97 -5.45 -16.84
C THR A 533 -6.26 -6.38 -17.81
N GLU A 534 -6.55 -6.25 -19.10
CA GLU A 534 -5.92 -6.98 -20.19
C GLU A 534 -5.09 -6.02 -21.05
N TYR A 535 -4.20 -6.59 -21.87
CA TYR A 535 -3.45 -5.84 -22.87
C TYR A 535 -3.67 -6.44 -24.25
N PRO A 536 -3.61 -5.62 -25.31
CA PRO A 536 -4.00 -6.06 -26.65
C PRO A 536 -3.02 -7.08 -27.22
N ASN A 537 -3.52 -8.28 -27.51
CA ASN A 537 -2.75 -9.32 -28.21
C ASN A 537 -2.74 -9.14 -29.75
N GLU A 538 -3.78 -8.49 -30.28
CA GLU A 538 -3.90 -8.12 -31.68
C GLU A 538 -3.77 -6.59 -31.82
N LEU A 539 -3.62 -6.10 -33.06
CA LEU A 539 -3.57 -4.66 -33.30
C LEU A 539 -4.91 -4.02 -32.91
N THR A 540 -4.91 -3.37 -31.76
CA THR A 540 -6.06 -2.69 -31.18
C THR A 540 -5.82 -1.19 -31.26
N PRO A 541 -6.63 -0.48 -32.05
CA PRO A 541 -6.69 0.96 -32.02
C PRO A 541 -7.30 1.49 -30.71
N SER A 542 -6.79 2.60 -30.20
CA SER A 542 -7.11 3.09 -28.86
C SER A 542 -6.89 4.59 -28.73
N THR A 543 -7.54 5.18 -27.73
CA THR A 543 -7.39 6.59 -27.41
C THR A 543 -7.21 6.81 -25.92
N PHE A 544 -6.51 7.89 -25.56
CA PHE A 544 -6.55 8.43 -24.20
C PHE A 544 -6.49 9.95 -24.24
N ASN A 545 -7.03 10.58 -23.20
CA ASN A 545 -7.03 12.04 -23.03
C ASN A 545 -6.00 12.42 -21.97
N TRP A 546 -5.14 13.39 -22.25
CA TRP A 546 -4.30 13.99 -21.20
C TRP A 546 -4.99 15.23 -20.64
N SER A 547 -5.18 15.30 -19.32
CA SER A 547 -5.90 16.40 -18.67
C SER A 547 -5.18 17.74 -18.71
N VAL A 548 -3.91 17.78 -19.16
CA VAL A 548 -3.08 19.00 -19.24
C VAL A 548 -2.90 19.63 -17.86
N GLU A 549 -2.64 18.78 -16.88
CA GLU A 549 -2.38 19.17 -15.49
C GLU A 549 -1.16 18.42 -14.99
N PHE A 550 -0.51 18.97 -13.96
CA PHE A 550 0.59 18.29 -13.30
C PHE A 550 0.33 18.18 -11.80
N PRO A 551 0.81 17.09 -11.17
CA PRO A 551 0.74 16.94 -9.74
C PRO A 551 1.65 17.96 -9.04
N TYR A 552 1.17 18.49 -7.93
CA TYR A 552 1.95 19.34 -7.06
C TYR A 552 1.80 18.93 -5.60
N LEU A 553 2.82 19.25 -4.83
CA LEU A 553 2.89 18.98 -3.41
C LEU A 553 3.11 20.31 -2.67
N THR A 554 2.49 20.49 -1.51
CA THR A 554 2.68 21.68 -0.68
C THR A 554 2.70 21.37 0.81
N ASP A 555 3.60 22.05 1.53
CA ASP A 555 3.69 22.08 2.99
C ASP A 555 2.92 23.27 3.61
N GLY A 556 2.13 23.97 2.78
CA GLY A 556 1.41 25.19 3.14
C GLY A 556 2.22 26.48 2.96
N THR A 557 3.55 26.38 2.80
CA THR A 557 4.45 27.51 2.53
C THR A 557 5.05 27.43 1.12
N ASN A 558 5.63 26.29 0.78
CA ASN A 558 6.23 25.97 -0.50
C ASN A 558 5.26 25.08 -1.30
N SER A 559 5.17 25.30 -2.60
CA SER A 559 4.41 24.44 -3.51
C SER A 559 5.28 24.09 -4.71
N LEU A 560 5.46 22.79 -4.94
CA LEU A 560 6.40 22.24 -5.91
C LEU A 560 5.68 21.34 -6.90
N LEU A 561 6.15 21.35 -8.13
CA LEU A 561 5.85 20.30 -9.10
C LEU A 561 6.37 18.96 -8.55
N SER A 562 5.61 17.90 -8.75
CA SER A 562 6.04 16.53 -8.47
C SER A 562 5.73 15.63 -9.66
N VAL A 563 6.06 14.34 -9.54
CA VAL A 563 5.54 13.27 -10.39
C VAL A 563 4.93 12.25 -9.44
N ALA A 564 3.66 11.92 -9.67
CA ALA A 564 2.98 10.89 -8.90
C ALA A 564 2.97 9.58 -9.69
N SER A 565 3.14 8.45 -9.01
CA SER A 565 2.94 7.12 -9.55
C SER A 565 1.77 6.46 -8.84
N THR A 566 0.85 5.87 -9.61
CA THR A 566 -0.36 5.22 -9.07
C THR A 566 -0.18 3.71 -9.02
N SER A 567 -0.55 3.09 -7.90
CA SER A 567 -0.65 1.65 -7.75
C SER A 567 -1.94 1.32 -6.99
N GLY A 568 -2.95 0.79 -7.69
CA GLY A 568 -4.29 0.60 -7.13
C GLY A 568 -4.88 1.94 -6.66
N ASN A 569 -5.42 1.98 -5.45
CA ASN A 569 -6.00 3.20 -4.86
C ASN A 569 -4.98 4.10 -4.13
N GLN A 570 -3.68 3.96 -4.43
CA GLN A 570 -2.63 4.73 -3.78
C GLN A 570 -1.75 5.47 -4.79
N LEU A 571 -1.46 6.73 -4.50
CA LEU A 571 -0.48 7.57 -5.18
C LEU A 571 0.81 7.61 -4.36
N SER A 572 1.95 7.58 -5.04
CA SER A 572 3.27 7.72 -4.44
C SER A 572 4.07 8.84 -5.12
N ILE A 573 4.81 9.62 -4.34
CA ILE A 573 5.74 10.65 -4.83
C ILE A 573 7.13 10.35 -4.28
N SER A 574 8.06 10.04 -5.16
CA SER A 574 9.44 9.73 -4.79
C SER A 574 10.23 10.98 -4.41
N GLY A 575 11.19 10.81 -3.51
CA GLY A 575 12.06 11.87 -3.05
C GLY A 575 13.09 11.38 -2.04
N THR A 576 13.69 12.32 -1.34
CA THR A 576 14.63 12.08 -0.24
C THR A 576 14.06 12.61 1.07
N TYR A 577 13.91 11.75 2.06
CA TYR A 577 13.62 12.13 3.43
C TYR A 577 14.91 12.55 4.14
N VAL A 578 14.88 13.68 4.83
CA VAL A 578 16.04 14.30 5.48
C VAL A 578 15.72 14.55 6.94
N THR A 579 16.53 13.94 7.81
CA THR A 579 16.45 14.08 9.26
C THR A 579 17.76 14.64 9.82
N ALA A 580 17.84 14.80 11.15
CA ALA A 580 19.10 15.14 11.81
C ALA A 580 20.18 14.04 11.66
N GLN A 581 19.77 12.78 11.46
CA GLN A 581 20.62 11.61 11.38
C GLN A 581 21.17 11.39 9.97
N GLY A 582 20.46 11.85 8.93
CA GLY A 582 20.93 11.67 7.56
C GLY A 582 19.84 11.85 6.51
N ARG A 583 20.09 11.24 5.35
CA ARG A 583 19.23 11.32 4.17
C ARG A 583 18.94 9.90 3.70
N GLN A 584 17.67 9.62 3.41
CA GLN A 584 17.22 8.31 2.95
C GLN A 584 16.28 8.47 1.74
N PRO A 585 16.38 7.62 0.70
CA PRO A 585 15.35 7.53 -0.32
C PRO A 585 13.98 7.25 0.32
N ALA A 586 12.94 7.93 -0.16
CA ALA A 586 11.60 7.81 0.39
C ALA A 586 10.52 8.07 -0.67
N ALA A 587 9.29 7.65 -0.36
CA ALA A 587 8.11 7.95 -1.14
C ALA A 587 6.96 8.38 -0.20
N LEU A 588 6.41 9.56 -0.45
CA LEU A 588 5.19 10.02 0.22
C LEU A 588 3.99 9.30 -0.38
N LEU A 589 3.03 8.91 0.46
CA LEU A 589 1.88 8.12 0.08
C LEU A 589 0.59 8.94 0.24
N PHE A 590 -0.28 8.88 -0.75
CA PHE A 590 -1.59 9.53 -0.75
C PHE A 590 -2.67 8.58 -1.24
N ASP A 591 -3.89 8.75 -0.77
CA ASP A 591 -5.05 8.05 -1.31
C ASP A 591 -5.37 8.60 -2.70
N ALA A 592 -5.55 7.73 -3.70
CA ALA A 592 -5.72 8.13 -5.08
C ALA A 592 -7.08 8.78 -5.37
N GLY A 593 -8.11 8.49 -4.57
CA GLY A 593 -9.45 9.04 -4.74
C GLY A 593 -9.68 10.34 -3.98
N THR A 594 -9.12 10.45 -2.78
CA THR A 594 -9.33 11.61 -1.87
C THR A 594 -8.13 12.54 -1.78
N TYR A 595 -6.95 12.13 -2.27
CA TYR A 595 -5.67 12.85 -2.14
C TYR A 595 -5.23 13.08 -0.70
N THR A 596 -5.79 12.33 0.24
CA THR A 596 -5.42 12.39 1.66
C THR A 596 -4.03 11.81 1.85
N PHE A 597 -3.18 12.47 2.63
CA PHE A 597 -1.87 11.95 3.00
C PHE A 597 -2.02 10.70 3.88
N LEU A 598 -1.43 9.59 3.45
CA LEU A 598 -1.50 8.30 4.14
C LEU A 598 -0.27 8.04 5.01
N GLY A 599 0.89 8.54 4.59
CA GLY A 599 2.16 8.27 5.27
C GLY A 599 3.35 8.38 4.32
N MET A 600 4.46 7.76 4.68
CA MET A 600 5.69 7.75 3.89
C MET A 600 6.41 6.42 4.07
N LEU A 601 6.95 5.87 3.00
CA LEU A 601 7.91 4.77 3.08
C LEU A 601 9.31 5.31 2.85
N ALA A 602 10.30 4.82 3.58
CA ALA A 602 11.71 5.07 3.35
C ALA A 602 12.49 3.76 3.19
N SER A 603 13.71 3.87 2.68
CA SER A 603 14.61 2.75 2.55
C SER A 603 16.02 3.13 3.03
N ASN A 604 16.67 2.20 3.71
CA ASN A 604 18.07 2.26 4.09
C ASN A 604 19.02 1.61 3.05
N GLY A 605 18.49 1.07 1.94
CA GLY A 605 19.25 0.34 0.93
C GLY A 605 19.00 -1.17 0.92
N GLU A 606 18.55 -1.75 2.02
CA GLU A 606 18.30 -3.20 2.12
C GLU A 606 16.82 -3.49 2.36
N SER A 607 16.23 -2.81 3.33
CA SER A 607 14.83 -2.95 3.71
C SER A 607 14.01 -1.71 3.36
N VAL A 608 12.71 -1.83 3.59
CA VAL A 608 11.70 -0.78 3.42
C VAL A 608 10.95 -0.67 4.73
N TYR A 609 10.74 0.55 5.19
CA TYR A 609 10.05 0.82 6.44
C TYR A 609 9.20 2.08 6.35
N GLU A 610 8.26 2.22 7.29
CA GLU A 610 7.43 3.41 7.43
C GLU A 610 8.04 4.35 8.50
N PRO A 611 8.85 5.35 8.14
CA PRO A 611 9.30 6.36 9.09
C PRO A 611 8.12 7.17 9.63
N VAL A 612 8.23 7.59 10.90
CA VAL A 612 7.39 8.64 11.46
C VAL A 612 8.08 10.00 11.31
N PRO A 613 7.59 10.90 10.43
CA PRO A 613 8.21 12.20 10.25
C PRO A 613 8.03 13.08 11.49
N THR A 614 9.11 13.70 11.94
CA THR A 614 9.06 14.74 12.97
C THR A 614 8.91 16.12 12.30
N PRO A 615 8.05 17.02 12.82
CA PRO A 615 8.05 18.39 12.35
C PRO A 615 9.44 19.04 12.41
N GLY A 616 9.87 19.63 11.30
CA GLY A 616 11.23 20.13 11.07
C GLY A 616 12.08 19.25 10.15
N ASP A 617 11.76 17.95 10.03
CA ASP A 617 12.33 17.10 8.99
C ASP A 617 11.94 17.62 7.61
N GLN A 618 12.68 17.19 6.59
CA GLN A 618 12.46 17.68 5.22
C GLN A 618 12.20 16.54 4.24
N PHE A 619 11.45 16.85 3.19
CA PHE A 619 11.27 16.00 2.03
C PHE A 619 11.69 16.76 0.77
N ILE A 620 12.64 16.18 0.03
CA ILE A 620 13.13 16.74 -1.24
C ILE A 620 12.50 15.92 -2.36
N VAL A 621 11.62 16.55 -3.14
CA VAL A 621 10.93 15.89 -4.25
C VAL A 621 11.92 15.60 -5.38
N ASP A 622 11.89 14.36 -5.88
CA ASP A 622 12.68 13.95 -7.04
C ASP A 622 11.93 14.25 -8.34
N MET A 623 12.65 14.79 -9.33
CA MET A 623 12.14 14.99 -10.69
C MET A 623 12.97 14.16 -11.68
N VAL A 624 12.32 13.56 -12.67
CA VAL A 624 13.03 12.86 -13.75
C VAL A 624 13.29 13.83 -14.89
N ILE A 625 14.56 14.03 -15.23
CA ILE A 625 14.99 14.87 -16.35
C ILE A 625 15.70 14.02 -17.38
N ILE A 626 15.31 14.20 -18.64
CA ILE A 626 15.94 13.59 -19.80
C ILE A 626 16.73 14.67 -20.52
N SER A 627 18.04 14.52 -20.57
CA SER A 627 18.94 15.43 -21.26
C SER A 627 18.68 15.48 -22.79
N PRO A 628 19.23 16.48 -23.51
CA PRO A 628 19.11 16.54 -24.97
C PRO A 628 19.69 15.33 -25.71
N ASP A 629 20.71 14.66 -25.13
CA ASP A 629 21.31 13.42 -25.65
C ASP A 629 20.60 12.14 -25.18
N GLY A 630 19.55 12.26 -24.36
CA GLY A 630 18.68 11.15 -23.97
C GLY A 630 19.08 10.44 -22.69
N GLU A 631 20.03 10.98 -21.92
CA GLU A 631 20.38 10.47 -20.59
C GLU A 631 19.27 10.81 -19.59
N ILE A 632 18.82 9.81 -18.83
CA ILE A 632 17.80 9.98 -17.79
C ILE A 632 18.51 10.22 -16.46
N VAL A 633 18.21 11.33 -15.81
CA VAL A 633 18.77 11.74 -14.52
C VAL A 633 17.64 12.03 -13.57
N VAL A 634 17.67 11.41 -12.39
CA VAL A 634 16.84 11.85 -11.26
C VAL A 634 17.50 13.07 -10.66
N GLN A 635 16.79 14.20 -10.67
CA GLN A 635 17.22 15.47 -10.13
C GLN A 635 16.37 15.84 -8.90
N PRO A 636 16.95 15.75 -7.68
CA PRO A 636 16.29 16.22 -6.46
C PRO A 636 16.13 17.75 -6.46
N GLN A 637 14.98 18.25 -6.00
CA GLN A 637 14.70 19.70 -5.87
C GLN A 637 15.32 20.32 -4.61
N GLU A 638 16.66 20.25 -4.48
CA GLU A 638 17.42 20.65 -3.27
C GLU A 638 17.23 22.10 -2.81
N ASP A 639 16.93 23.03 -3.73
CA ASP A 639 16.85 24.46 -3.43
C ASP A 639 15.54 24.83 -2.69
N THR A 640 14.55 23.94 -2.72
CA THR A 640 13.21 24.16 -2.14
C THR A 640 12.70 22.88 -1.49
N PRO A 641 13.30 22.39 -0.40
CA PRO A 641 12.77 21.25 0.33
C PRO A 641 11.41 21.60 0.95
N LEU A 642 10.49 20.63 0.99
CA LEU A 642 9.29 20.73 1.81
C LEU A 642 9.63 20.38 3.25
N THR A 643 9.04 21.07 4.22
CA THR A 643 9.31 20.84 5.64
C THR A 643 8.10 20.24 6.31
N PHE A 644 8.26 19.08 6.96
CA PHE A 644 7.19 18.48 7.75
C PHE A 644 6.77 19.44 8.87
N GLY A 645 5.47 19.69 8.97
CA GLY A 645 4.86 20.53 10.00
C GLY A 645 3.91 19.74 10.88
N LEU A 646 3.06 20.45 11.63
CA LEU A 646 1.97 19.82 12.39
C LEU A 646 0.86 19.30 11.46
N GLU A 647 0.68 19.95 10.30
CA GLU A 647 -0.24 19.51 9.26
C GLU A 647 0.49 18.66 8.21
N PRO A 648 -0.16 17.62 7.67
CA PRO A 648 0.43 16.81 6.61
C PRO A 648 0.61 17.62 5.32
N PHE A 649 1.46 17.13 4.43
CA PHE A 649 1.53 17.68 3.09
C PHE A 649 0.18 17.51 2.37
N THR A 650 -0.13 18.45 1.49
CA THR A 650 -1.32 18.35 0.63
C THR A 650 -0.89 18.16 -0.81
N PHE A 651 -1.62 17.27 -1.48
CA PHE A 651 -1.43 16.91 -2.87
C PHE A 651 -2.59 17.46 -3.71
N GLY A 652 -2.31 17.80 -4.96
CA GLY A 652 -3.35 18.11 -5.94
C GLY A 652 -2.78 18.32 -7.33
N TYR A 653 -3.64 18.78 -8.25
CA TYR A 653 -3.27 19.08 -9.63
C TYR A 653 -3.40 20.57 -9.94
N LYS A 654 -2.54 21.06 -10.83
CA LYS A 654 -2.58 22.42 -11.38
C LYS A 654 -2.52 22.38 -12.89
N PRO A 655 -3.14 23.35 -13.59
CA PRO A 655 -3.00 23.49 -15.04
C PRO A 655 -1.53 23.51 -15.47
N ALA A 656 -1.22 22.79 -16.55
CA ALA A 656 0.13 22.71 -17.08
C ALA A 656 0.67 24.09 -17.48
N ILE A 657 1.99 24.27 -17.41
CA ILE A 657 2.61 25.50 -17.91
C ILE A 657 2.48 25.57 -19.43
N SER A 658 2.34 26.77 -19.99
CA SER A 658 2.32 26.90 -21.46
C SER A 658 3.69 26.62 -22.03
N GLY A 659 3.76 25.89 -23.15
CA GLY A 659 5.02 25.56 -23.79
C GLY A 659 4.95 24.32 -24.67
N SER A 660 6.14 23.82 -25.02
CA SER A 660 6.29 22.62 -25.82
C SER A 660 6.42 21.38 -24.92
N TYR A 661 5.74 20.33 -25.33
CA TYR A 661 5.68 19.04 -24.67
C TYR A 661 5.99 17.93 -25.67
N VAL A 662 6.37 16.78 -25.14
CA VAL A 662 6.45 15.53 -25.90
C VAL A 662 5.61 14.49 -25.15
N ILE A 663 4.67 13.87 -25.86
CA ILE A 663 3.95 12.69 -25.37
C ILE A 663 4.76 11.46 -25.77
N GLY A 664 5.05 10.61 -24.79
CA GLY A 664 5.60 9.28 -24.97
C GLY A 664 4.54 8.21 -24.72
N LEU A 665 4.56 7.17 -25.54
CA LEU A 665 3.90 5.91 -25.23
C LEU A 665 4.97 4.81 -25.18
N SER A 666 4.83 3.89 -24.23
CA SER A 666 5.63 2.66 -24.15
C SER A 666 4.74 1.44 -24.02
N ILE A 667 5.16 0.34 -24.64
CA ILE A 667 4.60 -1.00 -24.43
C ILE A 667 5.73 -1.94 -24.03
N THR A 668 5.53 -2.73 -22.98
CA THR A 668 6.53 -3.66 -22.41
C THR A 668 5.98 -5.07 -22.31
N ASP A 669 6.79 -6.08 -22.64
CA ASP A 669 6.45 -7.50 -22.48
C ASP A 669 7.08 -8.15 -21.23
N LEU A 670 6.69 -9.40 -20.91
CA LEU A 670 7.19 -10.20 -19.79
C LEU A 670 8.73 -10.38 -19.79
N ALA A 671 9.38 -10.27 -20.96
CA ALA A 671 10.84 -10.33 -21.06
C ALA A 671 11.53 -8.99 -20.77
N GLY A 672 10.76 -7.92 -20.53
CA GLY A 672 11.27 -6.57 -20.34
C GLY A 672 11.60 -5.85 -21.65
N ASN A 673 11.24 -6.41 -22.82
CA ASN A 673 11.41 -5.67 -24.07
C ASN A 673 10.42 -4.51 -24.10
N THR A 674 10.89 -3.30 -24.42
CA THR A 674 10.03 -2.12 -24.53
C THR A 674 10.12 -1.47 -25.90
N VAL A 675 8.97 -1.21 -26.54
CA VAL A 675 8.86 -0.32 -27.70
C VAL A 675 8.32 1.04 -27.24
N ARG A 676 8.95 2.13 -27.70
CA ARG A 676 8.54 3.50 -27.37
C ARG A 676 8.22 4.32 -28.61
N LYS A 677 7.19 5.16 -28.53
CA LYS A 677 6.79 6.14 -29.54
C LYS A 677 6.64 7.50 -28.91
N TRP A 678 6.88 8.54 -29.71
CA TRP A 678 6.86 9.92 -29.27
C TRP A 678 6.11 10.80 -30.27
N ALA A 679 5.39 11.79 -29.77
CA ALA A 679 4.76 12.83 -30.57
C ALA A 679 4.94 14.20 -29.89
N ASP A 680 5.16 15.23 -30.69
CA ASP A 680 5.25 16.60 -30.19
C ASP A 680 3.85 17.12 -29.86
N LEU A 681 3.75 17.92 -28.80
CA LEU A 681 2.52 18.56 -28.35
C LEU A 681 2.81 20.00 -27.94
N SER A 682 1.92 20.93 -28.27
CA SER A 682 2.00 22.31 -27.79
C SER A 682 0.85 22.59 -26.84
N ILE A 683 1.14 23.17 -25.68
CA ILE A 683 0.15 23.57 -24.68
C ILE A 683 0.12 25.09 -24.54
N ASN A 684 -1.08 25.66 -24.51
CA ASN A 684 -1.30 27.08 -24.25
C ASN A 684 -2.45 27.28 -23.26
N ASN A 685 -2.08 27.60 -22.02
CA ASN A 685 -3.00 27.94 -20.94
C ASN A 685 -3.11 29.45 -20.70
N GLU A 686 -2.56 30.30 -21.58
CA GLU A 686 -2.68 31.76 -21.46
C GLU A 686 -4.14 32.21 -21.62
N GLY A 687 -4.69 32.85 -20.57
CA GLY A 687 -6.05 33.38 -20.58
C GLY A 687 -7.15 32.33 -20.40
N ILE A 688 -6.78 31.09 -20.08
CA ILE A 688 -7.74 30.03 -19.72
C ILE A 688 -8.27 30.26 -18.30
N ASP A 689 -9.57 30.02 -18.12
CA ASP A 689 -10.20 30.04 -16.80
C ASP A 689 -9.95 28.70 -16.10
N GLY A 690 -9.01 28.68 -15.16
CA GLY A 690 -8.66 27.49 -14.38
C GLY A 690 -9.74 27.02 -13.40
N THR A 691 -10.91 27.67 -13.36
CA THR A 691 -12.09 27.16 -12.63
C THR A 691 -12.95 26.22 -13.48
N LEU A 692 -12.61 26.04 -14.75
CA LEU A 692 -13.32 25.20 -15.71
C LEU A 692 -12.48 23.99 -16.12
N ARG A 693 -13.16 22.95 -16.59
CA ARG A 693 -12.61 21.78 -17.28
C ARG A 693 -13.44 21.53 -18.54
N SER A 694 -12.94 20.72 -19.47
CA SER A 694 -13.65 20.33 -20.68
C SER A 694 -13.94 18.84 -20.76
N TYR A 695 -14.98 18.51 -21.53
CA TYR A 695 -15.21 17.18 -22.07
C TYR A 695 -15.07 17.23 -23.59
N THR A 696 -14.36 16.25 -24.15
CA THR A 696 -14.20 16.08 -25.60
C THR A 696 -14.51 14.63 -25.96
N ASP A 697 -15.53 14.42 -26.77
CA ASP A 697 -15.85 13.15 -27.40
C ASP A 697 -15.50 13.24 -28.89
N THR A 698 -14.42 12.57 -29.30
CA THR A 698 -13.97 12.55 -30.69
C THR A 698 -14.78 11.62 -31.58
N ASN A 699 -15.44 10.61 -31.01
CA ASN A 699 -16.28 9.68 -31.78
C ASN A 699 -17.57 10.35 -32.21
N GLU A 700 -18.16 11.13 -31.32
CA GLU A 700 -19.40 11.85 -31.58
C GLU A 700 -19.14 13.30 -32.03
N GLY A 701 -17.90 13.79 -31.95
CA GLY A 701 -17.54 15.13 -32.40
C GLY A 701 -18.14 16.23 -31.51
N VAL A 702 -18.12 16.03 -30.19
CA VAL A 702 -18.74 16.91 -29.19
C VAL A 702 -17.67 17.45 -28.26
N TYR A 703 -17.74 18.74 -27.96
CA TYR A 703 -16.92 19.37 -26.92
C TYR A 703 -17.77 20.35 -26.12
N PHE A 704 -17.50 20.50 -24.82
CA PHE A 704 -18.04 21.58 -23.99
C PHE A 704 -17.22 21.76 -22.71
N GLN A 705 -17.46 22.87 -21.99
CA GLN A 705 -16.84 23.14 -20.69
C GLN A 705 -17.84 23.04 -19.54
N TYR A 706 -17.32 22.72 -18.35
CA TYR A 706 -18.08 22.61 -17.11
C TYR A 706 -17.20 23.00 -15.91
N PRO A 707 -17.76 23.25 -14.71
CA PRO A 707 -16.96 23.64 -13.55
C PRO A 707 -15.99 22.54 -13.12
N TYR A 708 -14.73 22.89 -12.87
CA TYR A 708 -13.68 21.95 -12.48
C TYR A 708 -14.08 21.11 -11.24
N ALA A 709 -14.82 21.71 -10.30
CA ALA A 709 -15.23 21.06 -9.07
C ALA A 709 -16.20 19.87 -9.27
N TRP A 710 -16.81 19.70 -10.45
CA TRP A 710 -17.76 18.59 -10.72
C TRP A 710 -17.06 17.27 -11.12
N GLY A 711 -15.73 17.20 -11.05
CA GLY A 711 -14.98 15.98 -11.31
C GLY A 711 -14.87 15.59 -12.79
N GLU A 712 -14.48 14.35 -13.06
CA GLU A 712 -14.39 13.81 -14.43
C GLU A 712 -15.71 13.20 -14.88
N MET A 713 -15.95 13.28 -16.19
CA MET A 713 -17.07 12.58 -16.81
C MET A 713 -16.83 11.07 -16.78
N TYR A 714 -17.83 10.31 -16.37
CA TYR A 714 -17.82 8.85 -16.36
C TYR A 714 -18.99 8.29 -17.17
N SER A 715 -18.88 7.06 -17.65
CA SER A 715 -19.93 6.41 -18.44
C SER A 715 -20.73 5.41 -17.60
N LEU A 716 -22.05 5.46 -17.73
CA LEU A 716 -23.00 4.52 -17.16
C LEU A 716 -23.51 3.59 -18.26
N SER A 717 -23.49 2.27 -18.02
CA SER A 717 -24.13 1.32 -18.92
C SER A 717 -25.62 1.22 -18.62
N ASN A 718 -26.44 1.40 -19.65
CA ASN A 718 -27.88 1.19 -19.59
C ASN A 718 -28.21 -0.29 -19.81
N ASP A 719 -29.41 -0.71 -19.39
CA ASP A 719 -29.91 -2.09 -19.53
C ASP A 719 -29.97 -2.57 -20.99
N ASP A 720 -30.08 -1.64 -21.94
CA ASP A 720 -30.11 -1.92 -23.38
C ASP A 720 -28.71 -1.97 -24.02
N GLY A 721 -27.66 -1.77 -23.22
CA GLY A 721 -26.26 -1.74 -23.64
C GLY A 721 -25.81 -0.39 -24.22
N SER A 722 -26.65 0.63 -24.23
CA SER A 722 -26.23 2.00 -24.52
C SER A 722 -25.44 2.60 -23.35
N LEU A 723 -24.66 3.66 -23.62
CA LEU A 723 -23.90 4.37 -22.60
C LEU A 723 -24.48 5.78 -22.40
N THR A 724 -24.63 6.18 -21.14
CA THR A 724 -24.93 7.56 -20.75
C THR A 724 -23.71 8.14 -20.05
N ASN A 725 -23.18 9.25 -20.55
CA ASN A 725 -22.08 9.93 -19.88
C ASN A 725 -22.63 10.84 -18.79
N ALA A 726 -21.98 10.89 -17.62
CA ALA A 726 -22.48 11.61 -16.46
C ALA A 726 -21.35 12.33 -15.70
N LEU A 727 -21.72 13.43 -15.04
CA LEU A 727 -20.91 14.10 -14.02
C LEU A 727 -21.82 14.81 -13.00
N SER A 728 -21.30 15.07 -11.80
CA SER A 728 -22.08 15.64 -10.69
C SER A 728 -21.25 16.61 -9.87
N ASP A 729 -21.90 17.57 -9.21
CA ASP A 729 -21.21 18.41 -8.23
C ASP A 729 -20.71 17.56 -7.04
N PRO A 730 -19.76 18.06 -6.22
CA PRO A 730 -19.20 17.29 -5.10
C PRO A 730 -20.23 16.73 -4.12
N ASN A 731 -21.42 17.34 -4.04
CA ASN A 731 -22.48 16.91 -3.13
C ASN A 731 -23.51 15.97 -3.79
N GLY A 732 -23.36 15.66 -5.08
CA GLY A 732 -24.33 14.86 -5.86
C GLY A 732 -25.72 15.51 -5.99
N THR A 733 -25.84 16.80 -5.70
CA THR A 733 -27.09 17.55 -5.73
C THR A 733 -27.43 18.02 -7.15
N GLN A 734 -26.44 18.27 -7.98
CA GLN A 734 -26.57 18.65 -9.37
C GLN A 734 -25.86 17.60 -10.23
N SER A 735 -26.45 17.22 -11.36
CA SER A 735 -25.86 16.25 -12.28
C SER A 735 -26.17 16.61 -13.72
N LEU A 736 -25.22 16.35 -14.60
CA LEU A 736 -25.40 16.43 -16.04
C LEU A 736 -25.25 15.02 -16.61
N PHE A 737 -26.25 14.58 -17.38
CA PHE A 737 -26.19 13.39 -18.20
C PHE A 737 -26.15 13.79 -19.67
N VAL A 738 -25.34 13.08 -20.46
CA VAL A 738 -25.14 13.32 -21.88
C VAL A 738 -25.37 12.00 -22.62
N ASP A 739 -26.43 11.97 -23.40
CA ASP A 739 -26.81 10.83 -24.24
C ASP A 739 -26.63 11.20 -25.71
N VAL A 740 -26.17 10.25 -26.52
CA VAL A 740 -26.04 10.44 -27.96
C VAL A 740 -26.92 9.45 -28.71
N TYR A 741 -27.81 10.00 -29.53
CA TYR A 741 -28.76 9.24 -30.33
C TYR A 741 -28.33 9.28 -31.80
N LEU A 742 -28.31 8.12 -32.46
CA LEU A 742 -28.10 7.99 -33.91
C LEU A 742 -29.33 8.44 -34.73
N GLU A 743 -30.08 9.41 -34.21
CA GLU A 743 -31.24 10.02 -34.84
C GLU A 743 -30.80 11.27 -35.61
N THR A 744 -31.51 11.58 -36.69
CA THR A 744 -31.25 12.80 -37.47
C THR A 744 -32.17 13.98 -37.10
N ASP A 745 -32.99 13.81 -36.07
CA ASP A 745 -34.02 14.77 -35.66
C ASP A 745 -34.04 14.95 -34.14
N ALA A 746 -33.77 16.18 -33.69
CA ALA A 746 -33.61 16.49 -32.27
C ALA A 746 -34.90 16.26 -31.47
N LEU A 747 -36.06 16.57 -32.05
CA LEU A 747 -37.36 16.35 -31.41
C LEU A 747 -37.60 14.85 -31.15
N SER A 748 -37.35 14.01 -32.15
CA SER A 748 -37.54 12.56 -32.04
C SER A 748 -36.64 11.94 -30.97
N ALA A 749 -35.39 12.38 -30.87
CA ALA A 749 -34.47 11.94 -29.83
C ALA A 749 -34.93 12.38 -28.43
N LEU A 750 -35.42 13.62 -28.29
CA LEU A 750 -36.00 14.09 -27.02
C LEU A 750 -37.25 13.31 -26.63
N GLU A 751 -38.15 13.05 -27.58
CA GLU A 751 -39.33 12.21 -27.35
C GLU A 751 -38.95 10.79 -26.91
N ALA A 752 -37.89 10.22 -27.51
CA ALA A 752 -37.36 8.91 -27.14
C ALA A 752 -36.77 8.91 -25.72
N ASN A 753 -35.97 9.92 -25.37
CA ASN A 753 -35.41 10.10 -24.02
C ASN A 753 -36.51 10.21 -22.95
N LEU A 754 -37.58 10.96 -23.25
CA LEU A 754 -38.70 11.18 -22.33
C LEU A 754 -39.70 10.01 -22.26
N ALA A 755 -39.67 9.07 -23.20
CA ALA A 755 -40.73 8.06 -23.39
C ALA A 755 -40.96 7.16 -22.16
N ASN A 756 -39.92 6.95 -21.35
CA ASN A 756 -39.93 6.07 -20.18
C ASN A 756 -39.95 6.82 -18.85
N ILE A 757 -40.06 8.15 -18.86
CA ILE A 757 -40.07 8.95 -17.63
C ILE A 757 -41.44 8.84 -16.95
N GLU A 758 -41.48 8.12 -15.83
CA GLU A 758 -42.66 8.02 -14.96
C GLU A 758 -42.77 9.24 -14.04
N GLY A 759 -43.12 10.41 -14.62
CA GLY A 759 -43.20 11.68 -13.89
C GLY A 759 -44.04 12.75 -14.58
N ASP A 760 -44.10 13.94 -13.96
CA ASP A 760 -44.76 15.10 -14.55
C ASP A 760 -43.82 15.74 -15.59
N VAL A 761 -44.01 15.38 -16.87
CA VAL A 761 -43.25 15.93 -18.01
C VAL A 761 -44.00 17.13 -18.61
N SER A 762 -43.29 18.22 -18.87
CA SER A 762 -43.83 19.41 -19.52
C SER A 762 -44.10 19.19 -21.01
N GLU A 763 -44.81 20.13 -21.65
CA GLU A 763 -44.81 20.19 -23.11
C GLU A 763 -43.39 20.49 -23.62
N ILE A 764 -43.00 19.84 -24.72
CA ILE A 764 -41.73 20.11 -25.42
C ILE A 764 -41.82 21.47 -26.10
N GLN A 765 -40.78 22.29 -25.94
CA GLN A 765 -40.68 23.61 -26.54
C GLN A 765 -39.51 23.70 -27.52
N GLU A 766 -39.74 24.36 -28.65
CA GLU A 766 -38.65 24.79 -29.54
C GLU A 766 -37.83 25.88 -28.85
N THR A 767 -36.52 25.71 -28.84
CA THR A 767 -35.58 26.64 -28.24
C THR A 767 -34.34 26.79 -29.14
N THR A 768 -33.33 27.48 -28.65
CA THR A 768 -32.00 27.50 -29.27
C THR A 768 -30.97 27.17 -28.22
N PHE A 769 -30.02 26.32 -28.58
CA PHE A 769 -28.89 25.95 -27.74
C PHE A 769 -27.61 26.02 -28.57
N ALA A 770 -26.59 26.75 -28.11
CA ALA A 770 -25.38 27.10 -28.85
C ALA A 770 -25.65 27.86 -30.16
N GLY A 771 -26.77 28.58 -30.22
CA GLY A 771 -27.26 29.20 -31.46
C GLY A 771 -27.78 28.21 -32.52
N LEU A 772 -27.90 26.92 -32.18
CA LEU A 772 -28.50 25.88 -33.01
C LEU A 772 -29.97 25.66 -32.64
N PRO A 773 -30.82 25.21 -33.58
CA PRO A 773 -32.17 24.76 -33.25
C PRO A 773 -32.12 23.60 -32.26
N ALA A 774 -32.90 23.71 -31.18
CA ALA A 774 -32.95 22.71 -30.13
C ALA A 774 -34.39 22.55 -29.62
N TYR A 775 -34.61 21.49 -28.84
CA TYR A 775 -35.87 21.29 -28.13
C TYR A 775 -35.57 21.08 -26.65
N GLU A 776 -36.39 21.70 -25.80
CA GLU A 776 -36.29 21.56 -24.34
C GLU A 776 -37.58 21.03 -23.73
N ALA A 777 -37.44 20.28 -22.64
CA ALA A 777 -38.54 19.86 -21.78
C ALA A 777 -38.07 19.83 -20.32
N PHE A 778 -39.04 19.83 -19.41
CA PHE A 778 -38.83 19.78 -17.97
C PHE A 778 -39.58 18.59 -17.43
N TYR A 779 -38.97 17.85 -16.51
CA TYR A 779 -39.71 16.82 -15.77
C TYR A 779 -39.30 16.76 -14.31
N THR A 780 -40.17 16.18 -13.49
CA THR A 780 -39.85 15.82 -12.11
C THR A 780 -40.18 14.35 -11.88
N VAL A 781 -39.20 13.61 -11.35
CA VAL A 781 -39.35 12.20 -10.96
C VAL A 781 -39.13 12.09 -9.47
N THR A 782 -39.96 11.28 -8.80
CA THR A 782 -39.75 10.90 -7.41
C THR A 782 -39.40 9.42 -7.37
N THR A 783 -38.20 9.12 -6.90
CA THR A 783 -37.68 7.76 -6.68
C THR A 783 -37.64 7.46 -5.18
N ASP A 784 -37.28 6.23 -4.82
CA ASP A 784 -37.03 5.86 -3.43
C ASP A 784 -35.85 6.65 -2.82
N ASP A 785 -34.92 7.13 -3.66
CA ASP A 785 -33.73 7.89 -3.28
C ASP A 785 -33.98 9.42 -3.22
N GLY A 786 -35.16 9.87 -3.64
CA GLY A 786 -35.58 11.27 -3.55
C GLY A 786 -36.23 11.81 -4.82
N THR A 787 -36.56 13.11 -4.78
CA THR A 787 -37.14 13.84 -5.91
C THR A 787 -36.01 14.49 -6.73
N ALA A 788 -36.05 14.31 -8.05
CA ALA A 788 -35.18 15.00 -9.01
C ALA A 788 -36.01 15.87 -9.95
N THR A 789 -35.66 17.15 -10.07
CA THR A 789 -36.16 18.03 -11.13
C THR A 789 -35.12 18.14 -12.23
N THR A 790 -35.51 17.88 -13.48
CA THR A 790 -34.59 17.81 -14.62
C THR A 790 -35.02 18.73 -15.76
N ILE A 791 -34.04 19.42 -16.35
CA ILE A 791 -34.16 20.12 -17.64
C ILE A 791 -33.46 19.25 -18.68
N VAL A 792 -34.16 18.88 -19.75
CA VAL A 792 -33.58 18.12 -20.85
C VAL A 792 -33.55 19.00 -22.10
N ILE A 793 -32.41 19.05 -22.77
CA ILE A 793 -32.19 19.81 -24.00
C ILE A 793 -31.61 18.87 -25.05
N SER A 794 -32.25 18.80 -26.21
CA SER A 794 -31.77 18.04 -27.37
C SER A 794 -31.30 18.98 -28.47
N VAL A 795 -30.14 18.68 -29.05
CA VAL A 795 -29.55 19.48 -30.13
C VAL A 795 -28.94 18.57 -31.20
N LEU A 796 -29.20 18.89 -32.46
CA LEU A 796 -28.67 18.14 -33.59
C LEU A 796 -27.19 18.47 -33.79
N ASN A 797 -26.33 17.46 -33.71
CA ASN A 797 -24.96 17.53 -34.18
C ASN A 797 -24.93 17.24 -35.69
N GLU A 798 -25.02 18.28 -36.52
CA GLU A 798 -24.96 18.13 -37.97
C GLU A 798 -23.62 17.57 -38.48
N GLN A 799 -22.54 17.67 -37.69
CA GLN A 799 -21.21 17.19 -38.08
C GLN A 799 -21.11 15.66 -38.02
N ALA A 800 -21.73 15.05 -37.00
CA ALA A 800 -21.78 13.60 -36.81
C ALA A 800 -23.06 12.96 -37.37
N GLY A 801 -24.11 13.75 -37.59
CA GLY A 801 -25.42 13.23 -37.97
C GLY A 801 -26.14 12.52 -36.82
N SER A 802 -25.78 12.86 -35.58
CA SER A 802 -26.38 12.37 -34.34
C SER A 802 -27.05 13.52 -33.57
N VAL A 803 -27.88 13.20 -32.58
CA VAL A 803 -28.45 14.17 -31.65
C VAL A 803 -27.83 13.95 -30.28
N VAL A 804 -27.38 15.04 -29.67
CA VAL A 804 -26.91 15.03 -28.29
C VAL A 804 -28.03 15.54 -27.39
N VAL A 805 -28.31 14.80 -26.33
CA VAL A 805 -29.32 15.12 -25.32
C VAL A 805 -28.63 15.37 -23.99
N PHE A 806 -28.78 16.57 -23.47
CA PHE A 806 -28.26 17.00 -22.17
C PHE A 806 -29.39 17.00 -21.14
N SER A 807 -29.26 16.19 -20.09
CA SER A 807 -30.21 16.14 -18.98
C SER A 807 -29.57 16.71 -17.72
N PHE A 808 -30.01 17.90 -17.30
CA PHE A 808 -29.53 18.58 -16.10
C PHE A 808 -30.47 18.30 -14.94
N SER A 809 -30.06 17.43 -14.03
CA SER A 809 -30.86 16.99 -12.90
C SER A 809 -30.43 17.67 -11.61
N ALA A 810 -31.40 18.11 -10.82
CA ALA A 810 -31.22 18.60 -9.47
C ALA A 810 -31.96 17.70 -8.47
N TRP A 811 -31.20 17.11 -7.55
CA TRP A 811 -31.70 16.22 -6.52
C TRP A 811 -32.07 16.99 -5.25
N GLY A 812 -33.27 16.73 -4.73
CA GLY A 812 -33.81 17.33 -3.51
C GLY A 812 -35.12 18.07 -3.73
N ASP A 813 -36.01 17.99 -2.74
CA ASP A 813 -37.33 18.59 -2.81
C ASP A 813 -37.27 20.11 -3.02
N GLY A 814 -37.74 20.58 -4.19
CA GLY A 814 -37.78 21.99 -4.55
C GLY A 814 -36.43 22.59 -4.97
N VAL A 815 -35.40 21.77 -5.10
CA VAL A 815 -34.13 22.17 -5.72
C VAL A 815 -34.33 22.26 -7.24
N GLN A 816 -33.71 23.22 -7.90
CA GLN A 816 -33.79 23.41 -9.35
C GLN A 816 -32.41 23.23 -9.97
N PRO A 817 -32.33 22.80 -11.25
CA PRO A 817 -31.06 22.73 -11.96
C PRO A 817 -30.34 24.08 -11.98
N ASP A 818 -29.03 24.04 -11.77
CA ASP A 818 -28.18 25.23 -11.79
C ASP A 818 -28.08 25.80 -13.21
N THR A 819 -28.79 26.91 -13.43
CA THR A 819 -28.81 27.59 -14.74
C THR A 819 -27.45 28.12 -15.15
N SER A 820 -26.51 28.36 -14.22
CA SER A 820 -25.18 28.84 -14.58
C SER A 820 -24.35 27.79 -15.33
N VAL A 821 -24.56 26.51 -15.04
CA VAL A 821 -23.90 25.41 -15.76
C VAL A 821 -24.54 25.20 -17.13
N ILE A 822 -25.86 25.33 -17.23
CA ILE A 822 -26.57 25.31 -18.50
C ILE A 822 -26.10 26.46 -19.40
N ASP A 823 -26.02 27.68 -18.85
CA ASP A 823 -25.53 28.85 -19.58
C ASP A 823 -24.07 28.68 -20.00
N LEU A 824 -23.22 28.10 -19.14
CA LEU A 824 -21.83 27.78 -19.50
C LEU A 824 -21.77 26.80 -20.68
N LEU A 825 -22.56 25.73 -20.63
CA LEU A 825 -22.62 24.73 -21.69
C LEU A 825 -23.12 25.34 -23.01
N ASP A 826 -24.20 26.14 -22.96
CA ASP A 826 -24.77 26.88 -24.09
C ASP A 826 -23.72 27.77 -24.78
N ASN A 827 -22.82 28.36 -23.99
CA ASN A 827 -21.77 29.25 -24.50
C ASN A 827 -20.49 28.53 -24.96
N THR A 828 -20.28 27.28 -24.55
CA THR A 828 -18.99 26.58 -24.77
C THR A 828 -19.10 25.33 -25.63
N ILE A 829 -20.31 24.80 -25.81
CA ILE A 829 -20.50 23.61 -26.64
C ILE A 829 -20.10 23.89 -28.09
N TYR A 830 -19.38 22.93 -28.65
CA TYR A 830 -18.85 22.98 -30.00
C TYR A 830 -18.95 21.60 -30.64
N PHE A 831 -19.54 21.56 -31.84
CA PHE A 831 -19.61 20.34 -32.65
C PHE A 831 -18.58 20.38 -33.78
N PHE A 832 -17.86 19.28 -33.95
CA PHE A 832 -16.85 19.09 -34.97
C PHE A 832 -17.04 17.74 -35.68
N PRO A 833 -16.47 17.54 -36.89
CA PRO A 833 -16.54 16.24 -37.55
C PRO A 833 -15.93 15.15 -36.67
N PRO A 834 -16.59 13.99 -36.51
CA PRO A 834 -16.00 12.84 -35.85
C PRO A 834 -14.57 12.56 -36.33
N ILE A 835 -13.68 12.40 -35.37
CA ILE A 835 -12.28 12.01 -35.60
C ILE A 835 -12.23 10.51 -35.32
N LEU A 836 -12.76 9.75 -36.28
CA LEU A 836 -12.66 8.29 -36.30
C LEU A 836 -11.29 7.88 -36.86
N GLU A 837 -10.82 6.71 -36.44
CA GLU A 837 -9.58 6.07 -36.89
C GLU A 837 -9.37 5.99 -38.41
#